data_AF-A0A6I0EZG5-F1
#
_entry.id   AF-A0A6I0EZG5-F1
#
_cell.length_a   1.000
_cell.length_b   1.000
_cell.length_c   1.000
_cell.angle_alpha   90.00
_cell.angle_beta   90.00
_cell.angle_gamma   90.00
#
_symmetry.space_group_name_H-M   'P 1'
#
loop_
_entity.id
_entity.type
_entity.pdbx_description
1 polymer ?
#
loop_
_entity_poly.entity_id
_entity_poly.type
_entity_poly.pdbx_seq_one_letter_code
_entity_poly.pdbx_strand_id
1 'polypeptide(L)'
;MDTCKGINKFGFSVINVTCCPYDDMYVFRSCHSFSASCRSWPKPLLNYIVNAIYSCCSLYHNLFKITVQRSCFIIQSRIIKTYNRIMLYQYFKEWALVKWFNSWLYLILFSLFMLFPSSSLGKTLDFPDLQGHPAQSAVRALAEQGIVSGTDNGLFEPDRAVNRAEFAVIIGRTIGLQPLFPEKEPFLDLPAHSFAYGHVAALTAKGLIQGQGEGLYGASQSLTRQDVAVMVDRILVLEKRFEQVPALPAWEDRDAIAPYALEALARVAALGLMKADQDGLYSNHFRPQSAATRGEVAIVGNSIWEDRIAWAMKPFQVAPAELYAIAGLEQSIKIINIEPSPYPPAYGINQAYMGQFKDSTFQPTEATGPAYITINQGLQARLVPLIEKEDLLPADEEFEEVRPLYPPGSMKTLSPMSARTEITGFADPSYIELEKKSYPGPDEGLLSYSPKWTGFYRQQSRAVTVDLGAIQKVSRFSMQFLGDSDQAITLPQEWTVEISQDGRYWNYVGKVLKGPEESGQQGPQVKTYSLTTIPVDAQYLRFSFPVDVWTFGRWLRVEGPVQAEEDSSSASSALVTLVPRGALSVNALVGDQKPLPLPTVDEKEPLEKTSSPIADLLLIYTGPHQQSEWRSQDFLPMIAYRDLHGDFVDTFFDGMLFLPYISLPSYEASWHSYLDNLFAEDRQLKALNDAVAQWQAIVGANQGTYPVVIALPYPERVQGQWKSLDERRDAIYWYKELLQEKWSESQLDNLELIGLYWEGEAIYDSEDASLVQEMAQQLEEENLLFYWIPYYEAPGLKNWRSYGFDQVFLQPNYYFDLNTTTRRLDNARQIADNLGIGLEIEGDERFMNYADFQDRYLDQLALPRDSSISYAYYFGSKNLLRAMYSGNSDVHRIYHQTYQWIKESRD
;
A
#
# COMPACT_ATOMS: atom_id res chain seq x y z
N MET A 1 55.07 -37.42 -43.49
CA MET A 1 53.66 -37.05 -43.75
C MET A 1 53.41 -35.72 -43.07
N ASP A 2 52.49 -34.93 -43.63
CA ASP A 2 51.75 -33.81 -43.03
C ASP A 2 52.54 -32.60 -42.49
N THR A 3 52.15 -31.41 -42.95
CA THR A 3 52.78 -30.10 -42.63
C THR A 3 51.71 -29.01 -42.66
N CYS A 4 51.50 -28.12 -41.69
CA CYS A 4 52.35 -27.38 -40.72
C CYS A 4 52.41 -25.88 -41.11
N LYS A 5 52.01 -24.99 -40.18
CA LYS A 5 52.15 -23.51 -40.20
C LYS A 5 51.27 -22.81 -41.27
N GLY A 6 50.83 -21.55 -41.11
CA GLY A 6 50.84 -20.68 -39.93
C GLY A 6 51.05 -19.18 -40.26
N ILE A 7 50.45 -18.30 -39.45
CA ILE A 7 50.89 -16.92 -39.13
C ILE A 7 50.62 -15.78 -40.16
N ASN A 8 49.72 -14.86 -39.76
CA ASN A 8 49.65 -13.40 -40.05
C ASN A 8 49.36 -12.89 -41.48
N LYS A 9 48.75 -11.69 -41.69
CA LYS A 9 48.36 -10.54 -40.83
C LYS A 9 46.97 -10.02 -41.31
N PHE A 10 45.98 -9.72 -40.45
CA PHE A 10 45.74 -8.43 -39.75
C PHE A 10 45.88 -7.17 -40.64
N GLY A 11 44.88 -6.27 -40.79
CA GLY A 11 43.48 -6.19 -40.30
C GLY A 11 42.66 -5.28 -41.25
N PHE A 12 41.40 -4.89 -41.02
CA PHE A 12 40.52 -4.93 -39.83
C PHE A 12 39.05 -5.29 -40.24
N SER A 13 38.18 -5.48 -39.24
CA SER A 13 36.73 -5.71 -39.36
C SER A 13 36.00 -4.62 -40.18
N VAL A 14 35.04 -4.94 -41.07
CA VAL A 14 33.67 -5.49 -40.82
C VAL A 14 32.88 -4.47 -39.98
N ILE A 15 32.11 -3.57 -40.62
CA ILE A 15 30.70 -3.74 -41.06
C ILE A 15 29.74 -3.92 -39.88
N ASN A 16 28.67 -3.14 -39.86
CA ASN A 16 27.46 -3.44 -39.08
C ASN A 16 26.20 -3.34 -39.97
N VAL A 17 25.06 -3.82 -39.47
CA VAL A 17 23.98 -4.41 -40.28
C VAL A 17 22.82 -3.45 -40.65
N THR A 18 22.05 -3.84 -41.68
CA THR A 18 20.74 -3.31 -42.12
C THR A 18 19.69 -3.18 -41.00
N CYS A 19 18.59 -2.41 -41.09
CA CYS A 19 17.94 -1.77 -42.25
C CYS A 19 17.15 -0.48 -41.89
N CYS A 20 16.62 0.22 -42.90
CA CYS A 20 15.86 1.49 -42.78
C CYS A 20 14.45 1.33 -42.15
N PRO A 21 13.78 2.44 -41.75
CA PRO A 21 13.01 3.24 -42.71
C PRO A 21 13.07 4.79 -42.53
N TYR A 22 12.72 5.53 -43.61
CA TYR A 22 11.95 6.80 -43.73
C TYR A 22 12.12 7.92 -42.65
N ASP A 23 12.17 9.22 -42.97
CA ASP A 23 11.77 9.96 -44.19
C ASP A 23 12.63 11.23 -44.37
N ASP A 24 12.71 11.78 -45.58
CA ASP A 24 13.27 13.13 -45.83
C ASP A 24 12.57 13.81 -47.03
N MET A 25 11.65 14.73 -46.75
CA MET A 25 11.06 15.74 -47.65
C MET A 25 9.96 16.53 -46.88
N TYR A 26 9.83 17.86 -46.94
CA TYR A 26 10.51 18.87 -47.76
C TYR A 26 10.78 20.16 -46.96
N VAL A 27 11.95 20.76 -47.17
CA VAL A 27 12.05 22.22 -47.27
C VAL A 27 12.01 22.58 -48.76
N PHE A 28 11.11 23.49 -49.16
CA PHE A 28 11.21 24.14 -50.46
C PHE A 28 11.05 25.66 -50.36
N ARG A 29 12.19 26.36 -50.36
CA ARG A 29 12.29 27.66 -51.00
C ARG A 29 13.16 27.52 -52.24
N SER A 30 12.59 27.89 -53.38
CA SER A 30 13.37 28.41 -54.51
C SER A 30 14.00 29.76 -54.09
N CYS A 31 15.01 30.31 -54.77
CA CYS A 31 15.45 30.01 -56.14
C CYS A 31 16.91 30.45 -56.35
N HIS A 32 17.73 29.63 -57.01
CA HIS A 32 18.49 29.97 -58.22
C HIS A 32 19.57 28.92 -58.55
N SER A 33 19.74 28.65 -59.84
CA SER A 33 20.81 27.85 -60.44
C SER A 33 21.74 28.75 -61.28
N PHE A 34 22.77 28.16 -61.90
CA PHE A 34 23.97 28.79 -62.51
C PHE A 34 25.03 29.23 -61.47
N SER A 35 26.32 28.84 -61.60
CA SER A 35 26.93 27.89 -62.54
C SER A 35 28.31 27.36 -62.11
N ALA A 36 28.59 26.10 -62.45
CA ALA A 36 29.90 25.51 -62.78
C ALA A 36 31.17 25.80 -61.91
N SER A 37 31.54 24.79 -61.10
CA SER A 37 32.91 24.27 -60.91
C SER A 37 34.08 25.20 -60.54
N CYS A 38 34.49 25.21 -59.26
CA CYS A 38 35.81 24.67 -58.82
C CYS A 38 36.09 24.78 -57.30
N ARG A 39 36.69 23.71 -56.74
CA ARG A 39 37.65 23.63 -55.61
C ARG A 39 37.38 24.30 -54.23
N SER A 40 37.68 23.52 -53.18
CA SER A 40 38.31 23.87 -51.88
C SER A 40 37.88 25.10 -51.04
N TRP A 41 37.54 24.80 -49.79
CA TRP A 41 37.52 25.62 -48.55
C TRP A 41 38.84 26.39 -48.25
N PRO A 42 38.91 27.33 -47.26
CA PRO A 42 37.86 28.15 -46.60
C PRO A 42 38.26 29.62 -46.22
N LYS A 43 37.36 30.34 -45.52
CA LYS A 43 37.57 31.60 -44.73
C LYS A 43 37.86 32.89 -45.57
N PRO A 44 37.96 34.11 -44.97
CA PRO A 44 36.78 34.84 -44.48
C PRO A 44 36.74 36.35 -44.83
N LEU A 45 35.59 36.99 -44.56
CA LEU A 45 35.37 38.45 -44.41
C LEU A 45 35.68 39.41 -45.58
N LEU A 46 34.64 40.20 -45.90
CA LEU A 46 34.71 41.64 -46.18
C LEU A 46 35.45 42.14 -47.45
N ASN A 47 34.75 42.12 -48.59
CA ASN A 47 34.93 43.15 -49.61
C ASN A 47 33.76 44.16 -49.51
N TYR A 48 34.00 45.22 -48.75
CA TYR A 48 33.11 46.37 -48.55
C TYR A 48 33.73 47.58 -49.29
N ILE A 49 32.94 48.63 -49.60
CA ILE A 49 33.38 49.82 -50.37
C ILE A 49 33.69 49.44 -51.84
N VAL A 50 32.89 49.83 -52.83
CA VAL A 50 32.64 51.20 -53.30
C VAL A 50 31.15 51.33 -53.63
N ASN A 51 30.31 52.00 -52.82
CA ASN A 51 30.10 53.47 -52.80
C ASN A 51 30.09 54.09 -54.20
N ALA A 52 28.93 54.34 -54.81
CA ALA A 52 28.17 55.58 -54.61
C ALA A 52 26.90 55.51 -55.49
N ILE A 53 25.85 56.32 -55.34
CA ILE A 53 25.72 57.65 -54.72
C ILE A 53 24.60 57.55 -53.66
N TYR A 54 24.94 57.64 -52.37
CA TYR A 54 24.88 58.87 -51.55
C TYR A 54 23.47 59.50 -51.49
N SER A 55 22.88 59.79 -50.32
CA SER A 55 23.43 59.77 -48.95
C SER A 55 22.33 59.76 -47.87
N CYS A 56 22.78 59.86 -46.62
CA CYS A 56 22.07 60.33 -45.42
C CYS A 56 21.17 59.36 -44.63
N CYS A 57 21.75 58.94 -43.50
CA CYS A 57 21.14 58.97 -42.17
C CYS A 57 20.03 57.96 -41.80
N SER A 58 20.45 56.99 -41.00
CA SER A 58 19.71 56.47 -39.85
C SER A 58 19.01 57.55 -39.01
N LEU A 59 17.79 57.29 -38.52
CA LEU A 59 17.51 57.06 -37.09
C LEU A 59 16.04 56.63 -36.83
N TYR A 60 15.84 55.79 -35.81
CA TYR A 60 14.73 55.76 -34.84
C TYR A 60 13.26 56.13 -35.23
N HIS A 61 12.38 55.13 -35.03
CA HIS A 61 11.07 55.22 -34.36
C HIS A 61 9.85 55.91 -35.02
N ASN A 62 8.67 55.50 -34.51
CA ASN A 62 7.34 56.14 -34.54
C ASN A 62 6.45 56.13 -35.82
N LEU A 63 5.36 55.34 -35.69
CA LEU A 63 3.93 55.71 -35.86
C LEU A 63 3.32 56.08 -37.25
N PHE A 64 2.18 55.42 -37.49
CA PHE A 64 0.93 55.92 -38.10
C PHE A 64 0.72 56.02 -39.64
N LYS A 65 -0.30 55.26 -40.08
CA LYS A 65 -1.38 55.63 -41.06
C LYS A 65 -1.00 55.89 -42.54
N ILE A 66 -1.95 55.94 -43.49
CA ILE A 66 -3.10 55.08 -43.87
C ILE A 66 -3.65 55.66 -45.20
N THR A 67 -4.15 54.84 -46.14
CA THR A 67 -4.74 55.25 -47.46
C THR A 67 -3.79 56.02 -48.42
N VAL A 68 -4.00 56.13 -49.75
CA VAL A 68 -5.10 55.78 -50.66
C VAL A 68 -4.54 55.08 -51.93
N GLN A 69 -5.19 54.02 -52.45
CA GLN A 69 -5.41 53.83 -53.92
C GLN A 69 -6.41 52.69 -54.23
N ARG A 70 -7.71 52.94 -54.00
CA ARG A 70 -8.80 52.11 -54.54
C ARG A 70 -9.15 52.59 -55.96
N SER A 71 -8.89 51.80 -57.00
CA SER A 71 -9.65 51.87 -58.28
C SER A 71 -9.37 50.69 -59.22
N CYS A 72 -8.10 50.37 -59.52
CA CYS A 72 -7.76 49.45 -60.63
C CYS A 72 -8.14 47.97 -60.43
N PHE A 73 -8.37 47.51 -59.19
CA PHE A 73 -8.50 46.08 -58.89
C PHE A 73 -9.88 45.45 -59.22
N ILE A 74 -10.89 46.26 -59.52
CA ILE A 74 -12.28 45.78 -59.62
C ILE A 74 -12.50 44.85 -60.84
N ILE A 75 -11.85 45.15 -61.98
CA ILE A 75 -12.10 44.45 -63.25
C ILE A 75 -11.45 43.05 -63.30
N GLN A 76 -10.20 42.90 -62.82
CA GLN A 76 -9.54 41.58 -62.77
C GLN A 76 -10.27 40.59 -61.83
N SER A 77 -10.93 41.09 -60.78
CA SER A 77 -11.53 40.24 -59.73
C SER A 77 -12.68 39.32 -60.21
N ARG A 78 -13.36 39.66 -61.32
CA ARG A 78 -14.53 38.91 -61.80
C ARG A 78 -14.18 37.70 -62.68
N ILE A 79 -13.09 37.76 -63.45
CA ILE A 79 -12.70 36.66 -64.35
C ILE A 79 -12.07 35.51 -63.55
N ILE A 80 -11.17 35.83 -62.61
CA ILE A 80 -10.47 34.85 -61.77
C ILE A 80 -11.45 34.04 -60.88
N LYS A 81 -12.50 34.69 -60.35
CA LYS A 81 -13.48 34.03 -59.47
C LYS A 81 -14.33 32.97 -60.15
N THR A 82 -14.58 33.09 -61.46
CA THR A 82 -15.38 32.09 -62.20
C THR A 82 -14.54 30.86 -62.54
N TYR A 83 -13.30 31.04 -62.97
CA TYR A 83 -12.41 29.94 -63.34
C TYR A 83 -12.06 29.05 -62.14
N ASN A 84 -11.72 29.67 -61.00
CA ASN A 84 -11.39 28.93 -59.77
C ASN A 84 -12.58 28.12 -59.21
N ARG A 85 -13.83 28.55 -59.43
CA ARG A 85 -15.02 27.84 -58.94
C ARG A 85 -15.27 26.49 -59.61
N ILE A 86 -14.88 26.33 -60.88
CA ILE A 86 -15.10 25.08 -61.63
C ILE A 86 -14.05 24.04 -61.22
N MET A 87 -12.76 24.43 -61.20
CA MET A 87 -11.65 23.57 -60.77
C MET A 87 -11.85 23.01 -59.36
N LEU A 88 -12.25 23.86 -58.39
CA LEU A 88 -12.46 23.43 -57.01
C LEU A 88 -13.59 22.39 -56.87
N TYR A 89 -14.63 22.43 -57.71
CA TYR A 89 -15.78 21.54 -57.59
C TYR A 89 -15.50 20.12 -58.09
N GLN A 90 -14.62 19.95 -59.09
CA GLN A 90 -14.16 18.61 -59.50
C GLN A 90 -13.20 18.01 -58.46
N TYR A 91 -12.23 18.80 -57.97
CA TYR A 91 -11.26 18.32 -56.96
C TYR A 91 -11.94 17.83 -55.67
N PHE A 92 -12.97 18.53 -55.19
CA PHE A 92 -13.68 18.15 -53.96
C PHE A 92 -14.41 16.81 -54.07
N LYS A 93 -14.89 16.44 -55.26
CA LYS A 93 -15.77 15.27 -55.45
C LYS A 93 -15.00 13.95 -55.43
N GLU A 94 -13.77 13.95 -55.93
CA GLU A 94 -12.87 12.79 -55.86
C GLU A 94 -12.23 12.64 -54.47
N TRP A 95 -11.83 13.75 -53.83
CA TRP A 95 -11.28 13.76 -52.47
C TRP A 95 -12.26 13.21 -51.41
N ALA A 96 -13.56 13.49 -51.53
CA ALA A 96 -14.56 13.00 -50.60
C ALA A 96 -14.68 11.47 -50.61
N LEU A 97 -14.66 10.85 -51.80
CA LEU A 97 -14.78 9.40 -51.95
C LEU A 97 -13.55 8.66 -51.42
N VAL A 98 -12.34 9.17 -51.68
CA VAL A 98 -11.09 8.56 -51.18
C VAL A 98 -11.03 8.60 -49.65
N LYS A 99 -11.44 9.70 -49.01
CA LYS A 99 -11.55 9.75 -47.55
C LYS A 99 -12.56 8.75 -47.01
N TRP A 100 -13.74 8.64 -47.61
CA TRP A 100 -14.79 7.72 -47.15
C TRP A 100 -14.35 6.25 -47.24
N PHE A 101 -13.72 5.84 -48.36
CA PHE A 101 -13.25 4.47 -48.55
C PHE A 101 -12.11 4.10 -47.59
N ASN A 102 -11.17 5.02 -47.35
CA ASN A 102 -10.09 4.82 -46.40
C ASN A 102 -10.60 4.71 -44.95
N SER A 103 -11.57 5.54 -44.54
CA SER A 103 -12.17 5.44 -43.19
C SER A 103 -12.79 4.08 -42.91
N TRP A 104 -13.49 3.48 -43.88
CA TRP A 104 -14.03 2.12 -43.75
C TRP A 104 -12.94 1.05 -43.70
N LEU A 105 -11.87 1.19 -44.49
CA LEU A 105 -10.74 0.24 -44.44
C LEU A 105 -10.03 0.29 -43.08
N TYR A 106 -9.82 1.47 -42.50
CA TYR A 106 -9.27 1.61 -41.16
C TYR A 106 -10.18 1.02 -40.07
N LEU A 107 -11.50 1.20 -40.16
CA LEU A 107 -12.45 0.58 -39.21
C LEU A 107 -12.45 -0.95 -39.28
N ILE A 108 -12.32 -1.53 -40.47
CA ILE A 108 -12.22 -2.99 -40.66
C ILE A 108 -10.87 -3.52 -40.13
N LEU A 109 -9.76 -2.80 -40.37
CA LEU A 109 -8.45 -3.19 -39.83
C LEU A 109 -8.37 -3.02 -38.30
N PHE A 110 -8.99 -1.98 -37.74
CA PHE A 110 -9.05 -1.74 -36.29
C PHE A 110 -9.91 -2.78 -35.57
N SER A 111 -11.06 -3.16 -36.14
CA SER A 111 -11.89 -4.24 -35.59
C SER A 111 -11.25 -5.63 -35.72
N LEU A 112 -10.43 -5.88 -36.74
CA LEU A 112 -9.56 -7.07 -36.81
C LEU A 112 -8.43 -7.05 -35.78
N PHE A 113 -7.90 -5.88 -35.43
CA PHE A 113 -6.87 -5.74 -34.39
C PHE A 113 -7.44 -5.99 -32.98
N MET A 114 -8.66 -5.52 -32.71
CA MET A 114 -9.40 -5.75 -31.45
C MET A 114 -9.77 -7.22 -31.17
N LEU A 115 -9.61 -8.13 -32.13
CA LEU A 115 -9.83 -9.57 -31.94
C LEU A 115 -8.60 -10.33 -31.44
N PHE A 116 -7.46 -9.65 -31.27
CA PHE A 116 -6.29 -10.18 -30.56
C PHE A 116 -6.24 -9.57 -29.15
N PRO A 117 -6.28 -10.37 -28.07
CA PRO A 117 -6.15 -9.84 -26.71
C PRO A 117 -4.71 -9.35 -26.49
N SER A 118 -4.54 -8.02 -26.42
CA SER A 118 -3.28 -7.40 -26.05
C SER A 118 -2.89 -7.76 -24.61
N SER A 119 -1.99 -8.73 -24.47
CA SER A 119 -1.36 -9.08 -23.19
C SER A 119 -0.67 -7.86 -22.59
N SER A 120 -0.96 -7.55 -21.33
CA SER A 120 -0.41 -6.40 -20.61
C SER A 120 1.12 -6.43 -20.52
N LEU A 121 1.77 -5.37 -21.01
CA LEU A 121 3.17 -5.07 -20.70
C LEU A 121 3.25 -4.14 -19.49
N GLY A 122 4.24 -4.37 -18.63
CA GLY A 122 4.36 -3.72 -17.32
C GLY A 122 4.83 -2.26 -17.33
N LYS A 123 4.62 -1.60 -16.18
CA LYS A 123 5.06 -0.23 -15.90
C LYS A 123 6.52 -0.26 -15.43
N THR A 124 7.44 0.28 -16.22
CA THR A 124 8.89 0.26 -15.94
C THR A 124 9.26 1.22 -14.79
N LEU A 125 10.12 0.79 -13.86
CA LEU A 125 10.72 1.67 -12.85
C LEU A 125 11.94 2.41 -13.44
N ASP A 126 12.18 3.65 -13.00
CA ASP A 126 13.36 4.42 -13.41
C ASP A 126 13.83 5.34 -12.27
N PHE A 127 15.14 5.35 -11.99
CA PHE A 127 15.73 6.13 -10.89
C PHE A 127 16.56 7.30 -11.45
N PRO A 128 16.35 8.56 -11.02
CA PRO A 128 16.98 9.73 -11.66
C PRO A 128 18.51 9.76 -11.59
N ASP A 129 19.10 9.27 -10.51
CA ASP A 129 20.55 9.22 -10.29
C ASP A 129 21.29 8.15 -11.11
N LEU A 130 20.55 7.29 -11.81
CA LEU A 130 21.12 6.34 -12.76
C LEU A 130 21.29 6.90 -14.18
N GLN A 131 20.78 8.09 -14.50
CA GLN A 131 20.75 8.57 -15.89
C GLN A 131 22.16 8.72 -16.48
N GLY A 132 22.52 7.80 -17.40
CA GLY A 132 23.86 7.72 -18.00
C GLY A 132 24.92 7.03 -17.12
N HIS A 133 24.55 6.53 -15.94
CA HIS A 133 25.44 5.75 -15.08
C HIS A 133 25.60 4.31 -15.61
N PRO A 134 26.81 3.69 -15.61
CA PRO A 134 27.03 2.35 -16.16
C PRO A 134 26.14 1.22 -15.60
N ALA A 135 25.63 1.38 -14.37
CA ALA A 135 24.71 0.41 -13.75
C ALA A 135 23.23 0.56 -14.14
N GLN A 136 22.84 1.58 -14.93
CA GLN A 136 21.43 1.93 -15.18
C GLN A 136 20.58 0.77 -15.68
N SER A 137 21.06 0.04 -16.69
CA SER A 137 20.35 -1.12 -17.27
C SER A 137 20.21 -2.26 -16.29
N ALA A 138 21.30 -2.60 -15.59
CA ALA A 138 21.34 -3.68 -14.59
C ALA A 138 20.40 -3.39 -13.41
N VAL A 139 20.41 -2.16 -12.88
CA VAL A 139 19.53 -1.78 -11.77
C VAL A 139 18.07 -1.77 -12.20
N ARG A 140 17.72 -1.24 -13.39
CA ARG A 140 16.34 -1.29 -13.90
C ARG A 140 15.86 -2.74 -14.04
N ALA A 141 16.65 -3.59 -14.68
CA ALA A 141 16.30 -5.01 -14.89
C ALA A 141 16.09 -5.77 -13.56
N LEU A 142 16.89 -5.49 -12.53
CA LEU A 142 16.69 -6.06 -11.20
C LEU A 142 15.51 -5.43 -10.42
N ALA A 143 15.22 -4.15 -10.62
CA ALA A 143 14.13 -3.44 -9.94
C ALA A 143 12.75 -3.83 -10.49
N GLU A 144 12.64 -4.04 -11.80
CA GLU A 144 11.44 -4.60 -12.44
C GLU A 144 11.10 -6.02 -11.95
N GLN A 145 12.03 -6.70 -11.26
CA GLN A 145 11.87 -8.02 -10.65
C GLN A 145 11.81 -7.97 -9.11
N GLY A 146 11.78 -6.76 -8.49
CA GLY A 146 11.78 -6.57 -7.04
C GLY A 146 13.07 -7.00 -6.32
N ILE A 147 14.13 -7.35 -7.05
CA ILE A 147 15.40 -7.84 -6.48
C ILE A 147 16.12 -6.70 -5.78
N VAL A 148 16.19 -5.52 -6.41
CA VAL A 148 16.72 -4.29 -5.82
C VAL A 148 15.63 -3.22 -5.74
N SER A 149 15.72 -2.36 -4.73
CA SER A 149 14.91 -1.15 -4.60
C SER A 149 15.80 0.09 -4.60
N GLY A 150 15.19 1.23 -4.87
CA GLY A 150 15.78 2.51 -4.48
C GLY A 150 15.77 2.72 -2.97
N THR A 151 16.28 3.87 -2.57
CA THR A 151 15.97 4.56 -1.32
C THR A 151 14.59 5.20 -1.40
N ASP A 152 14.05 5.60 -0.25
CA ASP A 152 12.71 6.21 -0.12
C ASP A 152 12.61 7.56 -0.85
N ASN A 153 13.76 8.20 -1.12
CA ASN A 153 13.90 9.41 -1.94
C ASN A 153 13.82 9.15 -3.47
N GLY A 154 13.54 7.92 -3.90
CA GLY A 154 13.45 7.55 -5.32
C GLY A 154 14.82 7.47 -6.05
N LEU A 155 15.92 7.44 -5.31
CA LEU A 155 17.30 7.32 -5.83
C LEU A 155 17.89 5.93 -5.55
N PHE A 156 18.81 5.43 -6.39
CA PHE A 156 19.44 4.13 -6.18
C PHE A 156 20.75 4.18 -5.36
N GLU A 157 21.44 5.32 -5.33
CA GLU A 157 22.80 5.52 -4.79
C GLU A 157 23.87 4.60 -5.43
N PRO A 158 24.06 4.62 -6.77
CA PRO A 158 24.93 3.66 -7.45
C PRO A 158 26.40 3.75 -7.05
N ASP A 159 26.91 4.93 -6.71
CA ASP A 159 28.30 5.15 -6.31
C ASP A 159 28.56 4.91 -4.81
N ARG A 160 27.52 4.73 -3.98
CA ARG A 160 27.73 4.49 -2.55
C ARG A 160 28.34 3.11 -2.32
N ALA A 161 29.32 3.05 -1.42
CA ALA A 161 29.89 1.80 -0.95
C ALA A 161 28.81 0.86 -0.36
N VAL A 162 28.84 -0.39 -0.78
CA VAL A 162 27.89 -1.43 -0.34
C VAL A 162 28.42 -2.17 0.89
N ASN A 163 27.55 -2.46 1.86
CA ASN A 163 27.92 -3.26 3.03
C ASN A 163 27.56 -4.76 2.87
N ARG A 164 28.05 -5.59 3.81
CA ARG A 164 27.83 -7.05 3.83
C ARG A 164 26.36 -7.46 3.95
N ALA A 165 25.52 -6.63 4.58
CA ALA A 165 24.08 -6.83 4.67
C ALA A 165 23.38 -6.55 3.33
N GLU A 166 23.60 -5.37 2.72
CA GLU A 166 23.06 -5.00 1.40
C GLU A 166 23.43 -6.01 0.31
N PHE A 167 24.71 -6.40 0.25
CA PHE A 167 25.20 -7.40 -0.70
C PHE A 167 24.46 -8.75 -0.56
N ALA A 168 24.25 -9.22 0.68
CA ALA A 168 23.58 -10.49 0.92
C ALA A 168 22.12 -10.49 0.47
N VAL A 169 21.39 -9.36 0.64
CA VAL A 169 20.01 -9.22 0.13
C VAL A 169 19.98 -9.21 -1.39
N ILE A 170 20.80 -8.36 -2.02
CA ILE A 170 20.80 -8.21 -3.48
C ILE A 170 21.11 -9.55 -4.13
N ILE A 171 22.18 -10.24 -3.70
CA ILE A 171 22.56 -11.53 -4.27
C ILE A 171 21.61 -12.66 -3.86
N GLY A 172 21.12 -12.69 -2.62
CA GLY A 172 20.14 -13.69 -2.15
C GLY A 172 18.84 -13.67 -2.99
N ARG A 173 18.26 -12.48 -3.17
CA ARG A 173 17.10 -12.26 -4.05
C ARG A 173 17.41 -12.60 -5.51
N THR A 174 18.58 -12.20 -6.00
CA THR A 174 19.06 -12.50 -7.37
C THR A 174 19.04 -14.01 -7.66
N ILE A 175 19.63 -14.83 -6.76
CA ILE A 175 19.64 -16.30 -6.92
C ILE A 175 18.30 -16.96 -6.59
N GLY A 176 17.34 -16.21 -6.01
CA GLY A 176 16.00 -16.66 -5.68
C GLY A 176 15.86 -17.33 -4.31
N LEU A 177 16.87 -17.18 -3.45
CA LEU A 177 16.88 -17.75 -2.12
C LEU A 177 15.87 -17.01 -1.23
N GLN A 178 15.01 -17.76 -0.56
CA GLN A 178 14.01 -17.22 0.36
C GLN A 178 14.63 -16.90 1.74
N PRO A 179 14.11 -15.91 2.49
CA PRO A 179 14.43 -15.67 3.92
C PRO A 179 13.86 -16.76 4.85
N LEU A 180 14.21 -16.74 6.16
CA LEU A 180 14.34 -17.95 6.99
C LEU A 180 14.33 -17.71 8.58
N PHE A 181 13.18 -17.38 9.24
CA PHE A 181 12.89 -16.70 10.57
C PHE A 181 13.30 -17.09 12.07
N PRO A 182 12.77 -18.10 12.83
CA PRO A 182 11.76 -17.88 13.89
C PRO A 182 12.22 -17.60 15.38
N GLU A 183 13.44 -17.92 15.82
CA GLU A 183 13.80 -18.35 17.19
C GLU A 183 15.32 -18.31 17.54
N LYS A 184 16.23 -18.94 16.75
CA LYS A 184 17.66 -18.97 17.08
C LYS A 184 18.68 -18.77 15.94
N GLU A 185 18.89 -17.50 15.65
CA GLU A 185 20.11 -16.76 15.98
C GLU A 185 21.46 -17.33 15.46
N PRO A 186 21.84 -17.13 14.16
CA PRO A 186 23.17 -17.43 13.58
C PRO A 186 24.35 -16.44 13.80
N PHE A 187 24.20 -15.10 13.64
CA PHE A 187 25.24 -14.08 13.99
C PHE A 187 24.84 -12.90 14.90
N LEU A 188 25.68 -12.62 15.92
CA LEU A 188 25.61 -11.59 16.99
C LEU A 188 25.78 -10.11 16.53
N ASP A 189 25.43 -9.78 15.29
CA ASP A 189 25.39 -8.38 14.81
C ASP A 189 24.37 -8.13 13.69
N LEU A 190 23.36 -9.01 13.55
CA LEU A 190 22.35 -8.91 12.51
C LEU A 190 20.91 -9.03 13.08
N PRO A 191 20.32 -7.92 13.56
CA PRO A 191 19.06 -7.89 14.33
C PRO A 191 17.79 -8.43 13.68
N ALA A 192 16.80 -8.75 14.54
CA ALA A 192 15.64 -9.62 14.23
C ALA A 192 14.56 -9.01 13.30
N HIS A 193 14.94 -7.91 12.69
CA HIS A 193 14.15 -6.89 12.02
C HIS A 193 15.04 -6.10 11.05
N SER A 194 16.30 -6.52 10.85
CA SER A 194 17.17 -6.05 9.78
C SER A 194 16.60 -6.51 8.44
N PHE A 195 16.66 -5.66 7.42
CA PHE A 195 16.25 -6.02 6.06
C PHE A 195 17.11 -7.15 5.45
N ALA A 196 18.33 -7.36 5.98
CA ALA A 196 19.29 -8.33 5.46
C ALA A 196 19.33 -9.67 6.18
N TYR A 197 18.85 -9.65 7.42
CA TYR A 197 18.52 -10.77 8.29
C TYR A 197 18.39 -12.12 7.56
N GLY A 198 17.28 -12.34 6.86
CA GLY A 198 17.00 -13.66 6.32
C GLY A 198 17.73 -14.09 5.06
N HIS A 199 18.21 -13.15 4.26
CA HIS A 199 19.07 -13.50 3.14
C HIS A 199 20.46 -13.92 3.65
N VAL A 200 20.97 -13.30 4.72
CA VAL A 200 22.20 -13.74 5.38
C VAL A 200 22.03 -15.10 6.04
N ALA A 201 20.95 -15.30 6.79
CA ALA A 201 20.70 -16.57 7.47
C ALA A 201 20.49 -17.73 6.50
N ALA A 202 19.68 -17.55 5.44
CA ALA A 202 19.53 -18.56 4.39
C ALA A 202 20.86 -18.89 3.69
N LEU A 203 21.67 -17.87 3.35
CA LEU A 203 23.00 -18.09 2.77
C LEU A 203 23.95 -18.80 3.75
N THR A 204 23.84 -18.57 5.06
CA THR A 204 24.66 -19.22 6.08
C THR A 204 24.21 -20.63 6.43
N ALA A 205 22.91 -20.90 6.48
CA ALA A 205 22.35 -22.25 6.63
C ALA A 205 22.73 -23.16 5.44
N LYS A 206 22.91 -22.58 4.23
CA LYS A 206 23.48 -23.26 3.06
C LYS A 206 25.02 -23.23 2.98
N GLY A 207 25.71 -22.65 3.97
CA GLY A 207 27.18 -22.55 4.04
C GLY A 207 27.82 -21.61 2.99
N LEU A 208 27.01 -20.88 2.23
CA LEU A 208 27.42 -20.04 1.10
C LEU A 208 28.08 -18.73 1.53
N ILE A 209 27.76 -18.23 2.73
CA ILE A 209 28.51 -17.15 3.40
C ILE A 209 28.82 -17.53 4.85
N GLN A 210 29.83 -16.87 5.40
CA GLN A 210 30.30 -17.06 6.77
C GLN A 210 30.49 -15.71 7.46
N GLY A 211 30.33 -15.72 8.78
CA GLY A 211 30.72 -14.61 9.65
C GLY A 211 32.24 -14.49 9.80
N GLN A 212 32.66 -13.49 10.56
CA GLN A 212 34.07 -13.07 10.69
C GLN A 212 34.78 -13.71 11.89
N GLY A 213 34.03 -14.28 12.83
CA GLY A 213 34.54 -14.84 14.09
C GLY A 213 33.73 -14.34 15.28
N GLU A 214 33.92 -14.94 16.45
CA GLU A 214 33.29 -14.54 17.73
C GLU A 214 31.75 -14.44 17.71
N GLY A 215 31.12 -15.05 16.70
CA GLY A 215 29.68 -15.01 16.44
C GLY A 215 29.23 -13.86 15.53
N LEU A 216 30.10 -12.96 15.06
CA LEU A 216 29.72 -11.78 14.25
C LEU A 216 29.68 -12.10 12.74
N TYR A 217 28.75 -11.49 12.00
CA TYR A 217 28.69 -11.45 10.54
C TYR A 217 29.52 -10.31 9.93
N GLY A 218 29.60 -9.16 10.60
CA GLY A 218 30.16 -7.92 10.07
C GLY A 218 29.15 -7.15 9.21
N ALA A 219 27.87 -7.12 9.60
CA ALA A 219 26.74 -6.70 8.76
C ALA A 219 26.90 -5.32 8.11
N SER A 220 27.35 -4.33 8.87
CA SER A 220 27.54 -2.95 8.44
C SER A 220 28.89 -2.67 7.74
N GLN A 221 29.81 -3.64 7.69
CA GLN A 221 31.11 -3.43 7.08
C GLN A 221 30.99 -3.29 5.55
N SER A 222 31.54 -2.20 5.01
CA SER A 222 31.74 -2.00 3.58
C SER A 222 32.62 -3.09 2.97
N LEU A 223 32.17 -3.70 1.88
CA LEU A 223 32.94 -4.71 1.15
C LEU A 223 33.96 -4.04 0.22
N THR A 224 35.16 -4.63 0.10
CA THR A 224 36.07 -4.28 -1.01
C THR A 224 35.72 -5.09 -2.27
N ARG A 225 36.18 -4.64 -3.45
CA ARG A 225 35.95 -5.34 -4.72
C ARG A 225 36.54 -6.76 -4.73
N GLN A 226 37.62 -7.04 -4.01
CA GLN A 226 38.13 -8.41 -3.84
C GLN A 226 37.27 -9.26 -2.87
N ASP A 227 36.62 -8.65 -1.87
CA ASP A 227 35.72 -9.38 -0.96
C ASP A 227 34.41 -9.77 -1.66
N VAL A 228 33.85 -8.88 -2.49
CA VAL A 228 32.70 -9.18 -3.36
C VAL A 228 33.02 -10.38 -4.25
N ALA A 229 34.20 -10.42 -4.88
CA ALA A 229 34.61 -11.55 -5.70
C ALA A 229 34.63 -12.88 -4.93
N VAL A 230 35.19 -12.88 -3.71
CA VAL A 230 35.25 -14.07 -2.83
C VAL A 230 33.86 -14.52 -2.39
N MET A 231 32.94 -13.59 -2.09
CA MET A 231 31.58 -13.94 -1.71
C MET A 231 30.77 -14.47 -2.91
N VAL A 232 30.88 -13.87 -4.09
CA VAL A 232 30.22 -14.36 -5.32
C VAL A 232 30.73 -15.74 -5.73
N ASP A 233 32.06 -15.95 -5.68
CA ASP A 233 32.71 -17.23 -5.99
C ASP A 233 32.20 -18.37 -5.11
N ARG A 234 32.00 -18.09 -3.80
CA ARG A 234 31.47 -19.04 -2.84
C ARG A 234 29.95 -19.25 -2.98
N ILE A 235 29.16 -18.19 -3.14
CA ILE A 235 27.70 -18.28 -3.24
C ILE A 235 27.26 -19.06 -4.48
N LEU A 236 27.95 -18.86 -5.61
CA LEU A 236 27.68 -19.59 -6.86
C LEU A 236 28.47 -20.90 -6.98
N VAL A 237 29.26 -21.25 -5.94
CA VAL A 237 30.08 -22.47 -5.84
C VAL A 237 30.96 -22.68 -7.08
N LEU A 238 31.58 -21.60 -7.57
CA LEU A 238 32.24 -21.56 -8.89
C LEU A 238 33.44 -22.50 -9.01
N GLU A 239 34.04 -22.91 -7.88
CA GLU A 239 35.07 -23.96 -7.84
C GLU A 239 34.64 -25.23 -8.62
N LYS A 240 33.34 -25.54 -8.63
CA LYS A 240 32.77 -26.74 -9.29
C LYS A 240 32.46 -26.54 -10.78
N ARG A 241 32.57 -25.30 -11.29
CA ARG A 241 32.40 -24.96 -12.72
C ARG A 241 33.72 -25.00 -13.49
N PHE A 242 34.87 -25.28 -12.84
CA PHE A 242 36.20 -25.32 -13.47
C PHE A 242 37.02 -26.54 -13.01
N GLU A 243 37.62 -27.29 -13.93
CA GLU A 243 38.52 -28.42 -13.58
C GLU A 243 39.86 -27.97 -12.98
N GLN A 244 40.29 -26.74 -13.28
CA GLN A 244 41.50 -26.09 -12.77
C GLN A 244 41.23 -24.60 -12.60
N VAL A 245 41.86 -23.95 -11.61
CA VAL A 245 41.71 -22.51 -11.39
C VAL A 245 42.16 -21.74 -12.65
N PRO A 246 41.33 -20.83 -13.21
CA PRO A 246 41.71 -20.04 -14.36
C PRO A 246 42.96 -19.18 -14.13
N ALA A 247 43.62 -18.77 -15.20
CA ALA A 247 44.69 -17.78 -15.11
C ALA A 247 44.10 -16.40 -14.76
N LEU A 248 44.58 -15.79 -13.68
CA LEU A 248 44.20 -14.43 -13.28
C LEU A 248 44.57 -13.43 -14.41
N PRO A 249 43.70 -12.47 -14.76
CA PRO A 249 44.00 -11.48 -15.80
C PRO A 249 45.22 -10.60 -15.50
N ALA A 250 45.80 -10.03 -16.55
CA ALA A 250 46.97 -9.14 -16.47
C ALA A 250 46.60 -7.68 -16.09
N TRP A 251 45.91 -7.52 -14.96
CA TRP A 251 45.63 -6.21 -14.37
C TRP A 251 46.91 -5.58 -13.80
N GLU A 252 47.02 -4.25 -13.87
CA GLU A 252 48.24 -3.53 -13.47
C GLU A 252 48.43 -3.47 -11.94
N ASP A 253 47.33 -3.52 -11.19
CA ASP A 253 47.29 -3.54 -9.72
C ASP A 253 47.08 -4.95 -9.14
N ARG A 254 47.21 -6.01 -9.94
CA ARG A 254 47.00 -7.40 -9.49
C ARG A 254 47.89 -7.78 -8.29
N ASP A 255 49.08 -7.17 -8.17
CA ASP A 255 50.04 -7.46 -7.10
C ASP A 255 49.58 -6.85 -5.75
N ALA A 256 48.51 -6.03 -5.74
CA ALA A 256 47.80 -5.55 -4.55
C ALA A 256 46.60 -6.43 -4.13
N ILE A 257 46.29 -7.51 -4.87
CA ILE A 257 45.27 -8.49 -4.48
C ILE A 257 45.73 -9.28 -3.26
N ALA A 258 44.90 -9.37 -2.23
CA ALA A 258 45.21 -10.17 -1.06
C ALA A 258 45.18 -11.68 -1.40
N PRO A 259 46.09 -12.51 -0.85
CA PRO A 259 46.22 -13.92 -1.24
C PRO A 259 44.94 -14.76 -1.16
N TYR A 260 44.00 -14.43 -0.24
CA TYR A 260 42.73 -15.13 -0.10
C TYR A 260 41.75 -14.91 -1.27
N ALA A 261 41.95 -13.87 -2.08
CA ALA A 261 41.05 -13.50 -3.16
C ALA A 261 41.53 -13.91 -4.57
N LEU A 262 42.79 -14.35 -4.72
CA LEU A 262 43.42 -14.62 -6.02
C LEU A 262 42.63 -15.61 -6.89
N GLU A 263 42.25 -16.76 -6.33
CA GLU A 263 41.51 -17.78 -7.10
C GLU A 263 40.08 -17.35 -7.43
N ALA A 264 39.39 -16.75 -6.45
CA ALA A 264 38.03 -16.26 -6.63
C ALA A 264 37.97 -15.19 -7.72
N LEU A 265 38.91 -14.24 -7.71
CA LEU A 265 39.06 -13.23 -8.75
C LEU A 265 39.33 -13.83 -10.12
N ALA A 266 40.15 -14.88 -10.22
CA ALA A 266 40.36 -15.59 -11.47
C ALA A 266 39.08 -16.27 -11.97
N ARG A 267 38.29 -16.90 -11.09
CA ARG A 267 37.01 -17.57 -11.44
C ARG A 267 35.90 -16.57 -11.83
N VAL A 268 35.66 -15.51 -11.06
CA VAL A 268 34.64 -14.50 -11.42
C VAL A 268 35.02 -13.68 -12.65
N ALA A 269 36.32 -13.44 -12.90
CA ALA A 269 36.77 -12.78 -14.12
C ALA A 269 36.69 -13.70 -15.35
N ALA A 270 36.97 -15.00 -15.21
CA ALA A 270 36.82 -15.97 -16.30
C ALA A 270 35.36 -16.15 -16.74
N LEU A 271 34.40 -16.01 -15.83
CA LEU A 271 32.97 -15.93 -16.16
C LEU A 271 32.50 -14.52 -16.57
N GLY A 272 33.37 -13.51 -16.52
CA GLY A 272 33.05 -12.13 -16.87
C GLY A 272 32.13 -11.41 -15.88
N LEU A 273 31.82 -12.01 -14.73
CA LEU A 273 30.96 -11.45 -13.67
C LEU A 273 31.56 -10.17 -13.07
N MET A 274 32.89 -10.14 -12.90
CA MET A 274 33.63 -8.95 -12.47
C MET A 274 34.78 -8.65 -13.43
N LYS A 275 35.03 -7.35 -13.64
CA LYS A 275 36.00 -6.83 -14.63
C LYS A 275 36.78 -5.66 -14.03
N ALA A 276 38.00 -5.45 -14.54
CA ALA A 276 38.76 -4.21 -14.29
C ALA A 276 38.16 -3.03 -15.05
N ASP A 277 38.46 -1.82 -14.58
CA ASP A 277 37.98 -0.58 -15.18
C ASP A 277 38.54 -0.41 -16.60
N GLN A 278 37.71 0.06 -17.53
CA GLN A 278 38.08 0.22 -18.94
C GLN A 278 38.16 1.68 -19.40
N ASP A 279 37.56 2.60 -18.64
CA ASP A 279 37.52 4.03 -18.93
C ASP A 279 37.98 4.86 -17.70
N GLY A 280 38.64 5.99 -17.94
CA GLY A 280 39.04 6.94 -16.89
C GLY A 280 40.52 6.89 -16.49
N LEU A 281 40.81 7.35 -15.27
CA LEU A 281 42.19 7.59 -14.78
C LEU A 281 42.97 6.31 -14.41
N TYR A 282 42.28 5.16 -14.34
CA TYR A 282 42.80 3.89 -13.83
C TYR A 282 42.45 2.72 -14.77
N SER A 283 42.60 2.90 -16.09
CA SER A 283 42.34 1.82 -17.05
C SER A 283 43.16 0.56 -16.73
N ASN A 284 42.57 -0.62 -16.91
CA ASN A 284 43.17 -1.93 -16.61
C ASN A 284 43.57 -2.16 -15.14
N HIS A 285 43.03 -1.38 -14.20
CA HIS A 285 43.11 -1.64 -12.77
C HIS A 285 41.84 -2.33 -12.28
N PHE A 286 41.97 -3.35 -11.43
CA PHE A 286 40.83 -4.01 -10.81
C PHE A 286 40.32 -3.30 -9.55
N ARG A 287 41.13 -2.42 -8.94
CA ARG A 287 40.87 -1.76 -7.65
C ARG A 287 40.52 -2.74 -6.52
N PRO A 288 41.31 -3.80 -6.26
CA PRO A 288 40.93 -4.89 -5.35
C PRO A 288 40.60 -4.44 -3.93
N GLN A 289 41.36 -3.47 -3.41
CA GLN A 289 41.22 -2.94 -2.05
C GLN A 289 40.26 -1.75 -1.94
N SER A 290 39.72 -1.23 -3.06
CA SER A 290 38.69 -0.19 -3.01
C SER A 290 37.36 -0.78 -2.58
N ALA A 291 36.56 0.03 -1.87
CA ALA A 291 35.16 -0.31 -1.59
C ALA A 291 34.40 -0.58 -2.89
N ALA A 292 33.61 -1.65 -2.91
CA ALA A 292 32.69 -1.94 -4.00
C ALA A 292 31.43 -1.08 -3.87
N THR A 293 30.89 -0.59 -4.98
CA THR A 293 29.68 0.25 -4.95
C THR A 293 28.39 -0.57 -5.11
N ARG A 294 27.25 0.00 -4.71
CA ARG A 294 25.91 -0.58 -4.95
C ARG A 294 25.64 -0.81 -6.44
N GLY A 295 26.08 0.11 -7.29
CA GLY A 295 25.99 0.00 -8.75
C GLY A 295 26.87 -1.11 -9.31
N GLU A 296 28.11 -1.26 -8.83
CA GLU A 296 28.99 -2.38 -9.19
C GLU A 296 28.37 -3.72 -8.80
N VAL A 297 27.81 -3.84 -7.58
CA VAL A 297 27.11 -5.06 -7.13
C VAL A 297 25.80 -5.31 -7.88
N ALA A 298 25.06 -4.29 -8.29
CA ALA A 298 23.88 -4.45 -9.14
C ALA A 298 24.22 -4.96 -10.55
N ILE A 299 25.34 -4.53 -11.13
CA ILE A 299 25.85 -5.09 -12.41
C ILE A 299 26.18 -6.58 -12.25
N VAL A 300 26.88 -6.96 -11.16
CA VAL A 300 27.17 -8.37 -10.85
C VAL A 300 25.86 -9.15 -10.65
N GLY A 301 24.91 -8.61 -9.88
CA GLY A 301 23.60 -9.22 -9.65
C GLY A 301 22.83 -9.46 -10.96
N ASN A 302 22.76 -8.48 -11.85
CA ASN A 302 22.07 -8.65 -13.13
C ASN A 302 22.74 -9.72 -14.01
N SER A 303 24.08 -9.79 -14.03
CA SER A 303 24.78 -10.86 -14.76
C SER A 303 24.49 -12.26 -14.19
N ILE A 304 24.21 -12.37 -12.89
CA ILE A 304 23.81 -13.63 -12.23
C ILE A 304 22.33 -13.94 -12.47
N TRP A 305 21.47 -12.91 -12.55
CA TRP A 305 20.07 -13.04 -12.95
C TRP A 305 19.92 -13.48 -14.41
N GLU A 306 20.77 -12.99 -15.31
CA GLU A 306 20.82 -13.42 -16.71
C GLU A 306 21.30 -14.88 -16.87
N ASP A 307 22.34 -15.33 -16.17
CA ASP A 307 22.71 -16.77 -16.10
C ASP A 307 21.54 -17.58 -15.50
N ARG A 308 20.84 -17.07 -14.48
CA ARG A 308 19.64 -17.72 -13.91
C ARG A 308 18.52 -17.89 -14.91
N ILE A 309 18.21 -16.88 -15.74
CA ILE A 309 17.22 -16.99 -16.83
C ILE A 309 17.71 -17.95 -17.93
N ALA A 310 18.99 -17.95 -18.27
CA ALA A 310 19.55 -18.89 -19.23
C ALA A 310 19.45 -20.36 -18.77
N TRP A 311 19.63 -20.61 -17.46
CA TRP A 311 19.40 -21.92 -16.84
C TRP A 311 17.91 -22.28 -16.74
N ALA A 312 17.06 -21.31 -16.37
CA ALA A 312 15.60 -21.46 -16.23
C ALA A 312 14.88 -21.98 -17.48
N MET A 313 15.44 -21.73 -18.66
CA MET A 313 14.85 -22.12 -19.94
C MET A 313 15.20 -23.57 -20.35
N LYS A 314 16.14 -24.23 -19.66
CA LYS A 314 16.48 -25.64 -19.91
C LYS A 314 15.37 -26.56 -19.37
N PRO A 315 14.93 -27.59 -20.12
CA PRO A 315 13.85 -28.47 -19.67
C PRO A 315 14.33 -29.39 -18.54
N PHE A 316 13.58 -29.40 -17.43
CA PHE A 316 13.76 -30.36 -16.33
C PHE A 316 12.58 -31.34 -16.22
N GLN A 317 12.87 -32.48 -15.59
CA GLN A 317 11.89 -33.46 -15.11
C GLN A 317 11.89 -33.50 -13.57
N VAL A 318 10.82 -34.01 -12.99
CA VAL A 318 10.66 -34.20 -11.55
C VAL A 318 10.41 -35.68 -11.26
N ALA A 319 11.04 -36.20 -10.20
CA ALA A 319 10.78 -37.52 -9.66
C ALA A 319 10.54 -37.45 -8.14
N PRO A 320 9.46 -38.06 -7.61
CA PRO A 320 8.40 -38.75 -8.34
C PRO A 320 7.56 -37.77 -9.19
N ALA A 321 6.84 -38.30 -10.19
CA ALA A 321 5.99 -37.50 -11.09
C ALA A 321 4.62 -37.14 -10.46
N GLU A 322 4.30 -37.79 -9.34
CA GLU A 322 3.10 -37.67 -8.53
C GLU A 322 3.58 -37.75 -7.07
N LEU A 323 3.02 -36.93 -6.17
CA LEU A 323 3.34 -36.94 -4.74
C LEU A 323 2.08 -37.31 -3.97
N TYR A 324 2.21 -37.79 -2.73
CA TYR A 324 1.05 -38.24 -1.96
C TYR A 324 0.92 -37.66 -0.54
N ALA A 325 -0.19 -37.99 0.15
CA ALA A 325 -0.73 -37.24 1.30
C ALA A 325 -0.94 -37.98 2.66
N ILE A 326 0.01 -38.75 3.22
CA ILE A 326 -0.05 -39.20 4.65
C ILE A 326 0.79 -38.27 5.52
N ALA A 327 0.17 -37.80 6.59
CA ALA A 327 0.86 -37.30 7.77
C ALA A 327 1.82 -38.38 8.37
N GLY A 328 3.14 -38.26 8.16
CA GLY A 328 4.11 -39.01 8.99
C GLY A 328 5.55 -39.39 8.58
N LEU A 329 6.25 -38.86 7.54
CA LEU A 329 7.61 -39.37 7.13
C LEU A 329 8.63 -38.32 6.50
N GLU A 330 9.15 -38.39 5.23
CA GLU A 330 10.20 -37.50 4.55
C GLU A 330 10.15 -37.30 2.95
N GLN A 331 9.26 -36.51 2.27
CA GLN A 331 8.92 -36.76 0.81
C GLN A 331 9.87 -36.08 -0.19
N SER A 332 11.05 -36.68 -0.44
CA SER A 332 12.13 -36.04 -1.22
C SER A 332 11.86 -35.97 -2.74
N ILE A 333 11.75 -34.74 -3.25
CA ILE A 333 11.51 -34.38 -4.65
C ILE A 333 12.83 -34.14 -5.37
N LYS A 334 13.14 -34.96 -6.36
CA LYS A 334 14.36 -34.85 -7.17
C LYS A 334 14.08 -34.16 -8.49
N ILE A 335 14.80 -33.09 -8.76
CA ILE A 335 14.86 -32.47 -10.08
C ILE A 335 15.93 -33.17 -10.92
N ILE A 336 15.52 -33.66 -12.09
CA ILE A 336 16.36 -34.38 -13.03
C ILE A 336 16.63 -33.47 -14.22
N ASN A 337 17.86 -32.94 -14.27
CA ASN A 337 18.37 -32.12 -15.36
C ASN A 337 19.40 -32.88 -16.17
N ILE A 338 19.57 -32.47 -17.44
CA ILE A 338 20.67 -32.92 -18.31
C ILE A 338 22.01 -32.32 -17.83
N GLU A 339 21.98 -31.14 -17.19
CA GLU A 339 23.14 -30.45 -16.61
C GLU A 339 22.76 -29.85 -15.23
N PRO A 340 23.65 -29.85 -14.21
CA PRO A 340 23.32 -29.31 -12.90
C PRO A 340 23.06 -27.79 -12.93
N SER A 341 21.86 -27.37 -12.49
CA SER A 341 21.58 -25.95 -12.23
C SER A 341 22.36 -25.47 -11.01
N PRO A 342 23.07 -24.33 -11.07
CA PRO A 342 23.68 -23.72 -9.88
C PRO A 342 22.65 -22.97 -9.01
N TYR A 343 21.38 -22.85 -9.45
CA TYR A 343 20.31 -22.17 -8.73
C TYR A 343 19.36 -23.16 -8.05
N PRO A 344 18.93 -22.89 -6.80
CA PRO A 344 17.98 -23.74 -6.09
C PRO A 344 16.57 -23.64 -6.70
N PRO A 345 15.76 -24.72 -6.63
CA PRO A 345 14.35 -24.68 -6.98
C PRO A 345 13.50 -24.05 -5.87
N ALA A 346 12.33 -23.52 -6.26
CA ALA A 346 11.29 -23.06 -5.33
C ALA A 346 10.06 -23.98 -5.40
N TYR A 347 9.37 -24.10 -4.28
CA TYR A 347 8.20 -24.97 -4.09
C TYR A 347 7.02 -24.15 -3.57
N GLY A 348 5.80 -24.50 -3.98
CA GLY A 348 4.57 -23.89 -3.46
C GLY A 348 3.39 -24.85 -3.55
N ILE A 349 2.42 -24.69 -2.64
CA ILE A 349 1.18 -25.48 -2.59
C ILE A 349 -0.03 -24.56 -2.66
N ASN A 350 -1.05 -24.94 -3.41
CA ASN A 350 -2.26 -24.13 -3.62
C ASN A 350 -3.22 -24.09 -2.42
N GLN A 351 -3.00 -24.95 -1.42
CA GLN A 351 -3.77 -25.05 -0.18
C GLN A 351 -2.78 -25.20 0.99
N ALA A 352 -2.43 -24.10 1.67
CA ALA A 352 -1.37 -24.10 2.68
C ALA A 352 -1.65 -25.03 3.89
N TYR A 353 -2.91 -25.32 4.19
CA TYR A 353 -3.27 -26.28 5.24
C TYR A 353 -2.95 -27.74 4.87
N MET A 354 -2.81 -28.05 3.57
CA MET A 354 -2.47 -29.40 3.11
C MET A 354 -1.00 -29.74 3.35
N GLY A 355 -0.07 -28.78 3.47
CA GLY A 355 1.35 -29.12 3.55
C GLY A 355 2.39 -27.98 3.50
N GLN A 356 3.67 -28.36 3.70
CA GLN A 356 4.85 -27.47 3.77
C GLN A 356 6.13 -28.19 3.29
N PHE A 357 7.33 -27.55 3.29
CA PHE A 357 8.56 -28.10 2.67
C PHE A 357 9.86 -27.83 3.48
N LYS A 358 10.81 -28.79 3.47
CA LYS A 358 12.23 -28.63 3.90
C LYS A 358 13.15 -29.22 2.86
N ASP A 359 14.22 -28.55 2.45
CA ASP A 359 15.30 -29.15 1.65
C ASP A 359 14.86 -30.09 0.50
N SER A 360 14.02 -29.57 -0.40
CA SER A 360 13.42 -30.32 -1.53
C SER A 360 12.50 -31.48 -1.13
N THR A 361 12.03 -31.50 0.12
CA THR A 361 11.24 -32.57 0.74
C THR A 361 9.89 -31.98 1.19
N PHE A 362 8.79 -32.57 0.76
CA PHE A 362 7.42 -32.12 1.09
C PHE A 362 6.91 -32.76 2.39
N GLN A 363 5.99 -32.08 3.08
CA GLN A 363 5.05 -32.54 4.12
C GLN A 363 3.60 -32.41 3.64
N PRO A 364 2.75 -33.44 3.71
CA PRO A 364 1.32 -33.30 3.89
C PRO A 364 0.91 -33.37 5.37
N THR A 365 -0.14 -32.64 5.75
CA THR A 365 -0.73 -32.68 7.10
C THR A 365 -1.77 -33.82 7.21
N GLU A 366 -2.57 -33.87 8.29
CA GLU A 366 -3.73 -34.76 8.38
C GLU A 366 -4.94 -34.30 7.53
N ALA A 367 -4.82 -33.22 6.77
CA ALA A 367 -5.89 -32.71 5.91
C ALA A 367 -6.01 -33.48 4.58
N THR A 368 -7.25 -33.64 4.10
CA THR A 368 -7.59 -34.34 2.86
C THR A 368 -8.24 -33.39 1.85
N GLY A 369 -7.76 -33.39 0.61
CA GLY A 369 -8.35 -32.67 -0.51
C GLY A 369 -7.46 -32.71 -1.76
N PRO A 370 -8.01 -32.43 -2.96
CA PRO A 370 -7.24 -32.37 -4.20
C PRO A 370 -6.38 -31.10 -4.26
N ALA A 371 -5.06 -31.27 -4.15
CA ALA A 371 -4.07 -30.20 -4.20
C ALA A 371 -3.00 -30.43 -5.27
N TYR A 372 -2.22 -29.38 -5.57
CA TYR A 372 -1.11 -29.43 -6.54
C TYR A 372 0.11 -28.73 -5.95
N ILE A 373 1.26 -29.38 -6.12
CA ILE A 373 2.57 -28.85 -5.78
C ILE A 373 3.17 -28.21 -7.03
N THR A 374 3.42 -26.90 -6.97
CA THR A 374 4.11 -26.15 -8.03
C THR A 374 5.60 -26.13 -7.73
N ILE A 375 6.41 -26.66 -8.65
CA ILE A 375 7.87 -26.64 -8.58
C ILE A 375 8.38 -25.71 -9.66
N ASN A 376 9.08 -24.64 -9.26
CA ASN A 376 9.66 -23.66 -10.16
C ASN A 376 11.18 -23.81 -10.18
N GLN A 377 11.74 -24.24 -11.30
CA GLN A 377 13.18 -24.05 -11.57
C GLN A 377 13.34 -22.89 -12.54
N GLY A 378 13.44 -21.68 -11.95
CA GLY A 378 13.37 -20.44 -12.70
C GLY A 378 11.95 -20.16 -13.23
N LEU A 379 11.83 -19.98 -14.54
CA LEU A 379 10.59 -19.61 -15.25
C LEU A 379 9.75 -20.82 -15.68
N GLN A 380 10.29 -22.04 -15.64
CA GLN A 380 9.51 -23.25 -15.89
C GLN A 380 8.88 -23.77 -14.60
N ALA A 381 7.56 -23.74 -14.55
CA ALA A 381 6.76 -24.46 -13.57
C ALA A 381 6.59 -25.94 -13.96
N ARG A 382 6.47 -26.81 -12.96
CA ARG A 382 5.89 -28.15 -13.05
C ARG A 382 4.86 -28.30 -11.95
N LEU A 383 3.63 -28.64 -12.35
CA LEU A 383 2.60 -29.09 -11.42
C LEU A 383 2.79 -30.58 -11.20
N VAL A 384 3.02 -30.96 -9.95
CA VAL A 384 2.97 -32.34 -9.49
C VAL A 384 1.64 -32.50 -8.74
N PRO A 385 0.76 -33.43 -9.14
CA PRO A 385 -0.49 -33.66 -8.40
C PRO A 385 -0.16 -34.20 -7.02
N LEU A 386 -0.83 -33.65 -6.00
CA LEU A 386 -0.86 -34.26 -4.67
C LEU A 386 -2.04 -35.24 -4.64
N ILE A 387 -1.73 -36.51 -4.83
CA ILE A 387 -2.70 -37.60 -4.80
C ILE A 387 -3.00 -37.94 -3.34
N GLU A 388 -4.27 -38.00 -2.96
CA GLU A 388 -4.68 -38.53 -1.64
C GLU A 388 -4.21 -39.99 -1.50
N LYS A 389 -3.09 -40.18 -0.77
CA LYS A 389 -2.43 -41.46 -0.45
C LYS A 389 -1.35 -41.26 0.64
N GLU A 390 -0.07 -41.64 0.48
CA GLU A 390 0.74 -42.31 1.53
C GLU A 390 2.02 -41.64 2.15
N ASP A 391 2.33 -40.33 1.97
CA ASP A 391 3.76 -39.90 2.05
C ASP A 391 4.20 -38.53 2.73
N LEU A 392 4.96 -38.57 3.87
CA LEU A 392 6.33 -37.98 4.10
C LEU A 392 6.58 -36.35 4.39
N LEU A 393 7.57 -35.75 5.23
CA LEU A 393 7.82 -34.44 6.16
C LEU A 393 8.66 -32.98 5.92
N PRO A 394 8.86 -31.88 6.86
CA PRO A 394 9.62 -30.50 6.78
C PRO A 394 10.61 -29.96 8.01
N ALA A 395 11.18 -28.73 8.42
CA ALA A 395 11.35 -27.17 8.20
C ALA A 395 12.74 -26.37 8.67
N ASP A 396 12.84 -25.15 9.39
CA ASP A 396 13.94 -24.42 10.27
C ASP A 396 14.94 -23.13 9.94
N GLU A 397 15.26 -22.11 10.88
CA GLU A 397 15.40 -20.54 10.69
C GLU A 397 16.23 -19.44 11.77
N GLU A 398 16.17 -17.98 11.93
CA GLU A 398 17.03 -16.68 12.51
C GLU A 398 17.09 -15.80 14.00
N PHE A 399 17.74 -14.51 14.23
CA PHE A 399 18.39 -13.54 15.41
C PHE A 399 18.19 -11.91 15.83
N GLU A 400 18.38 -11.30 17.11
CA GLU A 400 19.11 -10.00 17.72
C GLU A 400 18.55 -8.50 18.17
N GLU A 401 19.10 -7.70 19.23
CA GLU A 401 19.04 -6.15 19.60
C GLU A 401 19.80 -5.43 20.90
N VAL A 402 19.52 -4.15 21.42
CA VAL A 402 20.48 -3.08 22.07
C VAL A 402 20.24 -2.21 23.45
N ARG A 403 20.21 -0.81 23.62
CA ARG A 403 20.75 0.00 24.88
C ARG A 403 20.10 1.39 25.50
N PRO A 404 20.58 2.06 26.65
CA PRO A 404 19.92 3.18 27.51
C PRO A 404 20.66 4.59 27.91
N LEU A 405 20.27 5.38 29.00
CA LEU A 405 20.44 6.91 29.26
C LEU A 405 21.34 7.57 30.39
N TYR A 406 21.65 6.99 31.57
CA TYR A 406 22.54 7.65 32.61
C TYR A 406 24.03 7.62 32.17
N PRO A 407 25.03 8.26 32.86
CA PRO A 407 26.43 7.92 32.59
C PRO A 407 26.58 6.39 32.76
N PRO A 408 27.09 5.64 31.76
CA PRO A 408 26.82 4.21 31.64
C PRO A 408 27.19 3.40 32.88
N GLY A 409 26.16 2.99 33.65
CA GLY A 409 26.31 2.19 34.86
C GLY A 409 25.75 2.78 36.17
N SER A 410 25.22 4.02 36.22
CA SER A 410 24.64 4.57 37.47
C SER A 410 23.10 4.48 37.59
N MET A 411 22.42 3.93 36.59
CA MET A 411 21.11 3.28 36.77
C MET A 411 21.32 1.78 36.95
N LYS A 412 20.45 1.16 37.77
CA LYS A 412 20.14 -0.26 37.68
C LYS A 412 18.71 -0.42 37.16
N THR A 413 18.51 -1.30 36.18
CA THR A 413 17.20 -1.87 35.92
C THR A 413 16.73 -2.56 37.20
N LEU A 414 15.52 -2.26 37.66
CA LEU A 414 14.90 -3.04 38.73
C LEU A 414 14.32 -4.30 38.12
N SER A 415 14.36 -5.42 38.85
CA SER A 415 13.65 -6.65 38.48
C SER A 415 12.30 -6.66 39.21
N PRO A 416 11.17 -6.44 38.53
CA PRO A 416 9.86 -6.54 39.18
C PRO A 416 9.51 -8.00 39.46
N MET A 417 8.60 -8.22 40.41
CA MET A 417 8.08 -9.54 40.74
C MET A 417 7.05 -10.04 39.72
N SER A 418 6.26 -9.14 39.13
CA SER A 418 5.31 -9.49 38.06
C SER A 418 4.87 -8.27 37.24
N ALA A 419 4.31 -8.53 36.06
CA ALA A 419 3.44 -7.61 35.35
C ALA A 419 2.18 -8.34 34.86
N ARG A 420 1.09 -7.59 34.67
CA ARG A 420 -0.13 -8.05 34.00
C ARG A 420 -0.66 -6.94 33.10
N THR A 421 -1.12 -7.31 31.91
CA THR A 421 -1.76 -6.39 30.96
C THR A 421 -3.26 -6.63 30.97
N GLU A 422 -4.03 -5.55 31.15
CA GLU A 422 -5.49 -5.53 31.19
C GLU A 422 -6.00 -4.69 30.01
N ILE A 423 -7.10 -5.14 29.39
CA ILE A 423 -7.84 -4.34 28.40
C ILE A 423 -8.75 -3.40 29.18
N THR A 424 -8.63 -2.09 28.93
CA THR A 424 -9.41 -1.05 29.62
C THR A 424 -10.58 -0.52 28.78
N GLY A 425 -10.70 -0.94 27.53
CA GLY A 425 -11.86 -0.72 26.67
C GLY A 425 -12.75 -1.96 26.51
N PHE A 426 -13.52 -2.01 25.41
CA PHE A 426 -14.38 -3.14 25.08
C PHE A 426 -13.57 -4.35 24.63
N ALA A 427 -13.34 -5.30 25.56
CA ALA A 427 -12.67 -6.55 25.25
C ALA A 427 -13.51 -7.41 24.28
N ASP A 428 -12.86 -7.97 23.25
CA ASP A 428 -13.49 -8.75 22.19
C ASP A 428 -12.67 -10.03 21.89
N PRO A 429 -13.28 -11.23 21.93
CA PRO A 429 -12.55 -12.49 21.75
C PRO A 429 -11.75 -12.60 20.46
N SER A 430 -12.27 -12.16 19.30
CA SER A 430 -11.55 -12.39 18.02
C SER A 430 -10.26 -11.57 17.96
N TYR A 431 -10.26 -10.38 18.56
CA TYR A 431 -9.07 -9.53 18.68
C TYR A 431 -8.08 -10.06 19.73
N ILE A 432 -8.56 -10.59 20.86
CA ILE A 432 -7.69 -11.26 21.86
C ILE A 432 -7.03 -12.52 21.29
N GLU A 433 -7.74 -13.28 20.45
CA GLU A 433 -7.15 -14.44 19.77
C GLU A 433 -6.18 -14.03 18.67
N LEU A 434 -6.46 -12.94 17.92
CA LEU A 434 -5.54 -12.39 16.94
C LEU A 434 -4.25 -11.84 17.58
N GLU A 435 -4.34 -11.15 18.71
CA GLU A 435 -3.18 -10.75 19.53
C GLU A 435 -2.32 -11.97 19.87
N LYS A 436 -2.93 -13.00 20.49
CA LYS A 436 -2.22 -14.21 20.94
C LYS A 436 -1.68 -15.09 19.82
N LYS A 437 -2.33 -15.10 18.65
CA LYS A 437 -1.96 -15.94 17.51
C LYS A 437 -0.89 -15.29 16.64
N SER A 438 -1.02 -14.00 16.35
CA SER A 438 -0.09 -13.28 15.49
C SER A 438 1.11 -12.77 16.25
N TYR A 439 0.90 -12.16 17.44
CA TYR A 439 1.92 -11.39 18.15
C TYR A 439 1.78 -11.48 19.68
N PRO A 440 1.80 -12.70 20.28
CA PRO A 440 1.61 -12.89 21.73
C PRO A 440 2.68 -12.20 22.58
N GLY A 441 3.79 -11.76 21.98
CA GLY A 441 4.97 -11.33 22.68
C GLY A 441 5.76 -12.52 23.25
N PRO A 442 6.56 -12.27 24.30
CA PRO A 442 7.28 -13.31 25.04
C PRO A 442 6.45 -13.84 26.22
N ASP A 443 6.70 -15.09 26.62
CA ASP A 443 6.00 -15.74 27.77
C ASP A 443 6.24 -15.02 29.11
N GLU A 444 7.39 -14.37 29.25
CA GLU A 444 7.76 -13.52 30.39
C GLU A 444 7.10 -12.13 30.36
N GLY A 445 6.33 -11.81 29.30
CA GLY A 445 5.60 -10.56 29.12
C GLY A 445 6.47 -9.33 28.87
N LEU A 446 5.83 -8.16 28.89
CA LEU A 446 6.43 -6.86 28.51
C LEU A 446 7.68 -6.46 29.29
N LEU A 447 7.89 -6.97 30.51
CA LEU A 447 9.06 -6.70 31.34
C LEU A 447 10.33 -7.40 30.84
N SER A 448 10.17 -8.49 30.09
CA SER A 448 11.29 -9.27 29.59
C SER A 448 12.08 -8.51 28.53
N TYR A 449 13.33 -8.95 28.32
CA TYR A 449 14.21 -8.36 27.32
C TYR A 449 14.19 -9.12 25.98
N SER A 450 13.03 -9.65 25.59
CA SER A 450 12.84 -10.34 24.31
C SER A 450 12.62 -9.37 23.15
N PRO A 451 13.23 -9.56 21.96
CA PRO A 451 12.93 -8.75 20.79
C PRO A 451 11.51 -8.97 20.24
N LYS A 452 10.83 -10.06 20.63
CA LYS A 452 9.43 -10.35 20.26
C LYS A 452 8.52 -9.20 20.68
N TRP A 453 7.92 -8.54 19.69
CA TRP A 453 6.88 -7.55 19.92
C TRP A 453 5.62 -8.19 20.51
N THR A 454 5.06 -7.60 21.56
CA THR A 454 3.72 -7.92 22.04
C THR A 454 2.75 -7.03 21.28
N GLY A 455 1.98 -7.59 20.35
CA GLY A 455 0.98 -6.85 19.60
C GLY A 455 -0.29 -6.65 20.41
N PHE A 456 -0.73 -5.41 20.58
CA PHE A 456 -2.06 -5.09 21.08
C PHE A 456 -2.93 -4.66 19.91
N TYR A 457 -4.12 -5.27 19.76
CA TYR A 457 -5.04 -4.98 18.66
C TYR A 457 -6.35 -4.40 19.18
N ARG A 458 -6.68 -3.20 18.70
CA ARG A 458 -7.98 -2.52 18.90
C ARG A 458 -8.40 -2.53 20.39
N GLN A 459 -9.69 -2.63 20.69
CA GLN A 459 -10.22 -2.70 22.05
C GLN A 459 -9.84 -1.45 22.87
N GLN A 460 -9.73 -0.31 22.17
CA GLN A 460 -9.48 1.06 22.62
C GLN A 460 -8.19 1.39 23.41
N SER A 461 -7.77 0.57 24.38
CA SER A 461 -6.66 0.88 25.30
C SER A 461 -6.17 -0.33 26.10
N ARG A 462 -4.94 -0.24 26.64
CA ARG A 462 -4.36 -1.23 27.56
C ARG A 462 -3.83 -0.52 28.81
N ALA A 463 -3.89 -1.22 29.94
CA ALA A 463 -3.21 -0.87 31.18
C ALA A 463 -2.29 -2.00 31.62
N VAL A 464 -0.98 -1.73 31.76
CA VAL A 464 0.02 -2.68 32.25
C VAL A 464 0.32 -2.35 33.71
N THR A 465 -0.06 -3.23 34.64
CA THR A 465 0.26 -3.07 36.06
C THR A 465 1.46 -3.94 36.43
N VAL A 466 2.48 -3.33 37.04
CA VAL A 466 3.74 -3.94 37.47
C VAL A 466 3.82 -3.93 39.00
N ASP A 467 4.28 -5.02 39.61
CA ASP A 467 4.59 -5.12 41.05
C ASP A 467 6.10 -5.33 41.25
N LEU A 468 6.73 -4.46 42.04
CA LEU A 468 8.15 -4.51 42.38
C LEU A 468 8.47 -5.43 43.57
N GLY A 469 7.46 -6.09 44.15
CA GLY A 469 7.55 -7.02 45.29
C GLY A 469 7.84 -6.38 46.65
N ALA A 470 8.36 -5.15 46.64
CA ALA A 470 8.61 -4.30 47.80
C ALA A 470 8.64 -2.83 47.35
N ILE A 471 8.61 -1.90 48.31
CA ILE A 471 8.82 -0.47 48.03
C ILE A 471 10.28 -0.24 47.61
N GLN A 472 10.49 0.27 46.40
CA GLN A 472 11.79 0.59 45.81
C GLN A 472 11.80 2.02 45.24
N LYS A 473 13.00 2.59 45.04
CA LYS A 473 13.18 3.88 44.36
C LYS A 473 13.21 3.72 42.85
N VAL A 474 12.18 4.24 42.18
CA VAL A 474 12.07 4.31 40.72
C VAL A 474 12.37 5.74 40.24
N SER A 475 13.02 5.85 39.08
CA SER A 475 13.43 7.15 38.51
C SER A 475 13.26 7.27 37.00
N ARG A 476 13.34 6.16 36.25
CA ARG A 476 13.12 6.16 34.81
C ARG A 476 12.24 4.98 34.40
N PHE A 477 11.31 5.27 33.52
CA PHE A 477 10.40 4.30 32.92
C PHE A 477 10.53 4.42 31.41
N SER A 478 10.55 3.31 30.69
CA SER A 478 10.56 3.34 29.23
C SER A 478 9.91 2.11 28.63
N MET A 479 9.26 2.27 27.48
CA MET A 479 8.69 1.18 26.68
C MET A 479 8.88 1.49 25.19
N GLN A 480 9.26 0.50 24.40
CA GLN A 480 9.31 0.65 22.94
C GLN A 480 7.94 0.39 22.33
N PHE A 481 7.57 1.22 21.35
CA PHE A 481 6.41 1.03 20.50
C PHE A 481 6.80 1.05 19.03
N LEU A 482 6.20 0.16 18.24
CA LEU A 482 6.27 0.18 16.77
C LEU A 482 5.15 1.05 16.22
N GLY A 483 5.44 1.78 15.15
CA GLY A 483 4.49 2.48 14.30
C GLY A 483 4.86 2.30 12.83
N ASP A 484 3.87 2.13 11.98
CA ASP A 484 4.02 1.88 10.54
C ASP A 484 2.66 2.19 9.92
N SER A 485 2.48 3.37 9.35
CA SER A 485 1.21 3.78 8.72
C SER A 485 0.80 2.81 7.61
N ASP A 486 1.80 2.32 6.88
CA ASP A 486 1.65 1.53 5.66
C ASP A 486 1.28 0.07 5.99
N GLN A 487 1.42 -0.33 7.25
CA GLN A 487 0.95 -1.61 7.82
C GLN A 487 -0.16 -1.42 8.89
N ALA A 488 -0.78 -0.22 8.97
CA ALA A 488 -1.79 0.14 9.96
C ALA A 488 -1.36 -0.07 11.43
N ILE A 489 -0.09 0.17 11.73
CA ILE A 489 0.49 0.11 13.07
C ILE A 489 0.55 1.53 13.67
N THR A 490 -0.29 1.74 14.67
CA THR A 490 -0.50 3.02 15.36
C THR A 490 0.37 3.16 16.61
N LEU A 491 1.20 4.21 16.65
CA LEU A 491 1.86 4.66 17.88
C LEU A 491 0.81 5.22 18.86
N PRO A 492 0.89 4.90 20.17
CA PRO A 492 -0.09 5.38 21.13
C PRO A 492 0.02 6.91 21.29
N GLN A 493 -1.12 7.60 21.16
CA GLN A 493 -1.19 9.07 21.26
C GLN A 493 -0.67 9.61 22.61
N GLU A 494 -0.80 8.82 23.67
CA GLU A 494 -0.13 9.07 24.95
C GLU A 494 0.19 7.78 25.72
N TRP A 495 1.24 7.83 26.54
CA TRP A 495 1.63 6.78 27.47
C TRP A 495 1.72 7.39 28.87
N THR A 496 0.80 7.00 29.74
CA THR A 496 0.64 7.53 31.10
C THR A 496 1.34 6.64 32.13
N VAL A 497 1.84 7.24 33.22
CA VAL A 497 2.51 6.54 34.32
C VAL A 497 1.92 6.93 35.66
N GLU A 498 1.53 5.94 36.46
CA GLU A 498 1.05 6.08 37.83
C GLU A 498 1.82 5.16 38.78
N ILE A 499 1.93 5.55 40.05
CA ILE A 499 2.56 4.77 41.12
C ILE A 499 1.65 4.55 42.33
N SER A 500 1.87 3.45 43.05
CA SER A 500 1.24 3.17 44.34
C SER A 500 2.21 2.45 45.29
N GLN A 501 2.01 2.61 46.59
CA GLN A 501 2.71 1.86 47.64
C GLN A 501 1.87 0.72 48.22
N ASP A 502 0.56 0.70 47.98
CA ASP A 502 -0.38 -0.28 48.56
C ASP A 502 -1.32 -0.94 47.54
N GLY A 503 -1.22 -0.55 46.26
CA GLY A 503 -2.05 -1.04 45.15
C GLY A 503 -3.47 -0.45 45.12
N ARG A 504 -3.84 0.39 46.10
CA ARG A 504 -5.19 0.96 46.26
C ARG A 504 -5.20 2.44 45.93
N TYR A 505 -4.24 3.20 46.45
CA TYR A 505 -4.11 4.62 46.19
C TYR A 505 -3.06 4.86 45.10
N TRP A 506 -3.53 5.28 43.93
CA TRP A 506 -2.72 5.54 42.75
C TRP A 506 -2.42 7.04 42.63
N ASN A 507 -1.17 7.38 42.33
CA ASN A 507 -0.67 8.74 42.19
C ASN A 507 -0.07 8.89 40.79
N TYR A 508 -0.57 9.86 40.03
CA TYR A 508 -0.08 10.17 38.70
C TYR A 508 1.34 10.76 38.74
N VAL A 509 2.24 10.22 37.90
CA VAL A 509 3.64 10.67 37.78
C VAL A 509 3.82 11.62 36.58
N GLY A 510 3.16 11.31 35.46
CA GLY A 510 3.32 12.04 34.22
C GLY A 510 2.82 11.23 33.01
N LYS A 511 2.86 11.86 31.83
CA LYS A 511 2.59 11.20 30.56
C LYS A 511 3.57 11.63 29.49
N VAL A 512 3.87 10.71 28.57
CA VAL A 512 4.63 10.97 27.35
C VAL A 512 3.62 11.03 26.21
N LEU A 513 3.49 12.17 25.55
CA LEU A 513 2.65 12.32 24.36
C LEU A 513 3.39 11.78 23.13
N LYS A 514 2.64 11.34 22.11
CA LYS A 514 3.16 11.18 20.74
C LYS A 514 3.74 12.53 20.30
N GLY A 515 5.03 12.52 19.95
CA GLY A 515 5.70 13.71 19.40
C GLY A 515 5.13 14.09 18.03
N PRO A 516 5.39 15.32 17.55
CA PRO A 516 4.99 15.72 16.20
C PRO A 516 5.57 14.74 15.16
N GLU A 517 4.83 14.55 14.07
CA GLU A 517 5.27 13.69 12.98
C GLU A 517 6.36 14.39 12.17
N GLU A 518 7.45 13.69 11.92
CA GLU A 518 8.55 14.19 11.09
C GLU A 518 8.13 14.08 9.62
N SER A 519 7.69 15.20 9.06
CA SER A 519 7.12 15.29 7.71
C SER A 519 8.05 14.70 6.65
N GLY A 520 7.63 13.62 5.99
CA GLY A 520 8.34 13.02 4.86
C GLY A 520 9.07 11.69 5.12
N GLN A 521 8.77 10.97 6.20
CA GLN A 521 9.24 9.58 6.40
C GLN A 521 8.13 8.57 6.06
N GLN A 522 8.45 7.54 5.27
CA GLN A 522 7.59 6.38 4.98
C GLN A 522 8.14 5.12 5.68
N GLY A 523 7.30 4.10 5.88
CA GLY A 523 7.70 2.83 6.50
C GLY A 523 7.88 2.81 8.03
N PRO A 524 8.31 1.67 8.60
CA PRO A 524 8.24 1.38 10.03
C PRO A 524 9.21 2.19 10.92
N GLN A 525 8.64 2.85 11.92
CA GLN A 525 9.32 3.63 12.96
C GLN A 525 9.22 2.95 14.34
N VAL A 526 10.35 2.81 15.04
CA VAL A 526 10.36 2.38 16.46
C VAL A 526 10.59 3.58 17.37
N LYS A 527 9.60 3.95 18.18
CA LYS A 527 9.71 5.07 19.13
C LYS A 527 9.74 4.57 20.57
N THR A 528 10.76 4.98 21.33
CA THR A 528 10.91 4.62 22.74
C THR A 528 10.28 5.68 23.62
N TYR A 529 9.06 5.44 24.10
CA TYR A 529 8.39 6.31 25.05
C TYR A 529 9.15 6.21 26.37
N SER A 530 9.68 7.34 26.87
CA SER A 530 10.53 7.39 28.06
C SER A 530 10.11 8.53 28.99
N LEU A 531 9.81 8.21 30.24
CA LEU A 531 9.56 9.19 31.30
C LEU A 531 10.67 9.08 32.35
N THR A 532 11.41 10.18 32.58
CA THR A 532 12.43 10.26 33.63
C THR A 532 11.99 11.29 34.67
N THR A 533 12.14 10.94 35.94
CA THR A 533 11.68 11.72 37.11
C THR A 533 12.73 11.64 38.23
N ILE A 534 12.50 12.40 39.31
CA ILE A 534 13.27 12.28 40.55
C ILE A 534 13.00 10.93 41.24
N PRO A 535 13.93 10.37 42.03
CA PRO A 535 13.72 9.07 42.68
C PRO A 535 12.54 9.06 43.66
N VAL A 536 11.46 8.36 43.31
CA VAL A 536 10.22 8.22 44.11
C VAL A 536 10.04 6.80 44.62
N ASP A 537 9.45 6.66 45.81
CA ASP A 537 9.23 5.37 46.49
C ASP A 537 7.90 4.74 46.07
N ALA A 538 7.95 3.60 45.37
CA ALA A 538 6.78 2.88 44.87
C ALA A 538 6.94 1.36 45.02
N GLN A 539 5.84 0.63 45.14
CA GLN A 539 5.83 -0.83 44.95
C GLN A 539 5.10 -1.20 43.65
N TYR A 540 3.95 -0.59 43.39
CA TYR A 540 3.15 -0.87 42.19
C TYR A 540 3.26 0.29 41.21
N LEU A 541 3.30 -0.03 39.92
CA LEU A 541 3.34 0.93 38.82
C LEU A 541 2.23 0.57 37.82
N ARG A 542 1.59 1.56 37.20
CA ARG A 542 0.61 1.34 36.14
C ARG A 542 0.95 2.20 34.93
N PHE A 543 0.94 1.57 33.77
CA PHE A 543 1.29 2.16 32.48
C PHE A 543 0.10 2.02 31.53
N SER A 544 -0.56 3.12 31.17
CA SER A 544 -1.79 3.06 30.37
C SER A 544 -1.63 3.83 29.05
N PHE A 545 -2.07 3.22 27.94
CA PHE A 545 -1.95 3.77 26.59
C PHE A 545 -3.15 3.37 25.70
N PRO A 546 -3.56 4.22 24.75
CA PRO A 546 -4.58 3.87 23.77
C PRO A 546 -4.04 2.88 22.74
N VAL A 547 -4.95 2.15 22.11
CA VAL A 547 -4.72 1.27 20.97
C VAL A 547 -5.81 1.57 19.95
N ASP A 548 -5.43 1.93 18.73
CA ASP A 548 -6.36 2.32 17.66
C ASP A 548 -6.53 1.18 16.64
N VAL A 549 -5.45 0.76 15.98
CA VAL A 549 -5.45 -0.47 15.15
C VAL A 549 -4.50 -1.50 15.77
N TRP A 550 -3.28 -1.66 15.26
CA TRP A 550 -2.23 -2.35 16.00
C TRP A 550 -1.40 -1.34 16.80
N THR A 551 -1.06 -1.66 18.03
CA THR A 551 -0.04 -0.96 18.81
C THR A 551 0.85 -2.01 19.43
N PHE A 552 2.08 -2.18 18.94
CA PHE A 552 3.00 -3.17 19.49
C PHE A 552 3.84 -2.57 20.59
N GLY A 553 3.98 -3.28 21.70
CA GLY A 553 4.84 -2.91 22.81
C GLY A 553 5.95 -3.94 23.06
N ARG A 554 7.14 -3.49 23.49
CA ARG A 554 8.16 -4.35 24.12
C ARG A 554 9.04 -3.56 25.08
N TRP A 555 9.79 -4.29 25.91
CA TRP A 555 10.78 -3.75 26.87
C TRP A 555 10.25 -2.63 27.76
N LEU A 556 9.19 -2.92 28.52
CA LEU A 556 8.77 -2.09 29.63
C LEU A 556 9.84 -2.14 30.74
N ARG A 557 10.77 -1.20 30.71
CA ARG A 557 11.85 -1.08 31.69
C ARG A 557 11.46 -0.13 32.82
N VAL A 558 11.85 -0.51 34.03
CA VAL A 558 11.83 0.33 35.23
C VAL A 558 13.26 0.41 35.74
N GLU A 559 13.79 1.61 35.88
CA GLU A 559 15.17 1.86 36.33
C GLU A 559 15.16 2.74 37.58
N GLY A 560 16.03 2.40 38.53
CA GLY A 560 16.30 3.15 39.75
C GLY A 560 17.77 3.53 39.88
N PRO A 561 18.12 4.44 40.80
CA PRO A 561 19.51 4.80 41.02
C PRO A 561 20.30 3.61 41.58
N VAL A 562 21.56 3.47 41.15
CA VAL A 562 22.51 2.63 41.88
C VAL A 562 22.74 3.28 43.25
N GLN A 563 22.52 2.51 44.32
CA GLN A 563 22.84 2.94 45.68
C GLN A 563 24.35 2.95 45.83
N ALA A 564 24.90 4.05 46.35
CA ALA A 564 26.23 4.01 46.93
C ALA A 564 26.19 3.16 48.21
N GLU A 565 27.22 2.34 48.42
CA GLU A 565 27.53 1.80 49.74
C GLU A 565 28.13 2.94 50.57
N GLU A 566 27.38 3.47 51.54
CA GLU A 566 27.94 4.29 52.62
C GLU A 566 27.38 3.82 53.98
N ASP A 567 28.21 3.99 55.00
CA ASP A 567 28.03 3.43 56.34
C ASP A 567 26.78 3.94 57.07
N SER A 568 26.31 3.11 58.00
CA SER A 568 25.23 3.48 58.91
C SER A 568 25.63 4.61 59.87
N SER A 569 25.12 5.84 59.67
CA SER A 569 24.69 6.68 60.81
C SER A 569 23.82 7.89 60.44
N SER A 570 23.02 8.31 61.41
CA SER A 570 22.14 9.50 61.45
C SER A 570 20.85 9.44 60.63
N ALA A 571 19.73 9.59 61.34
CA ALA A 571 18.39 9.70 60.75
C ALA A 571 17.94 11.16 60.72
N SER A 572 17.25 11.56 59.65
CA SER A 572 16.39 12.74 59.65
C SER A 572 15.10 12.42 58.89
N SER A 573 13.99 12.38 59.62
CA SER A 573 12.68 12.06 59.06
C SER A 573 12.08 13.28 58.36
N ALA A 574 12.07 13.27 57.02
CA ALA A 574 11.35 14.24 56.21
C ALA A 574 10.46 13.52 55.19
N LEU A 575 9.17 13.35 55.53
CA LEU A 575 8.15 13.02 54.52
C LEU A 575 7.99 14.24 53.60
N VAL A 576 8.65 14.20 52.45
CA VAL A 576 8.49 15.20 51.39
C VAL A 576 7.18 14.94 50.67
N THR A 577 6.06 15.32 51.29
CA THR A 577 4.77 15.35 50.61
C THR A 577 4.83 16.43 49.53
N LEU A 578 5.05 16.02 48.28
CA LEU A 578 5.07 16.91 47.12
C LEU A 578 3.64 17.36 46.75
N VAL A 579 3.03 18.17 47.62
CA VAL A 579 1.90 19.03 47.25
C VAL A 579 2.48 20.22 46.50
N PRO A 580 2.17 20.44 45.20
CA PRO A 580 2.59 21.64 44.50
C PRO A 580 2.05 22.89 45.21
N ARG A 581 2.86 23.93 45.37
CA ARG A 581 2.38 25.24 45.85
C ARG A 581 1.41 25.83 44.81
N GLY A 582 0.11 25.61 45.04
CA GLY A 582 -0.97 25.94 44.11
C GLY A 582 -2.07 24.87 44.04
N ALA A 583 -1.81 23.64 44.51
CA ALA A 583 -2.82 22.59 44.57
C ALA A 583 -3.88 22.90 45.65
N LEU A 584 -5.08 23.29 45.21
CA LEU A 584 -6.28 23.32 46.04
C LEU A 584 -6.67 21.88 46.43
N SER A 585 -7.26 21.70 47.61
CA SER A 585 -7.77 20.40 48.02
C SER A 585 -8.98 20.00 47.18
N VAL A 586 -9.15 18.70 46.92
CA VAL A 586 -10.23 18.19 46.06
C VAL A 586 -11.63 18.58 46.57
N ASN A 587 -11.80 18.66 47.90
CA ASN A 587 -13.04 19.12 48.55
C ASN A 587 -13.24 20.66 48.53
N ALA A 588 -12.38 21.41 47.85
CA ALA A 588 -12.55 22.83 47.55
C ALA A 588 -12.74 23.12 46.05
N LEU A 589 -12.76 22.07 45.20
CA LEU A 589 -13.04 22.15 43.76
C LEU A 589 -14.44 21.63 43.39
N VAL A 590 -15.11 20.91 44.29
CA VAL A 590 -16.56 20.66 44.21
C VAL A 590 -17.30 21.89 44.75
N GLY A 591 -17.41 22.92 43.92
CA GLY A 591 -18.00 24.20 44.30
C GLY A 591 -18.52 25.01 43.11
N ASP A 592 -19.63 24.56 42.52
CA ASP A 592 -20.53 25.29 41.60
C ASP A 592 -19.86 26.12 40.49
N GLN A 593 -18.76 25.64 39.91
CA GLN A 593 -18.20 26.20 38.67
C GLN A 593 -18.52 25.29 37.50
N LYS A 594 -19.15 25.87 36.46
CA LYS A 594 -19.31 25.25 35.14
C LYS A 594 -17.94 24.77 34.62
N PRO A 595 -17.90 23.71 33.79
CA PRO A 595 -16.66 23.33 33.11
C PRO A 595 -16.05 24.54 32.39
N LEU A 596 -14.74 24.71 32.56
CA LEU A 596 -13.98 25.69 31.77
C LEU A 596 -14.08 25.29 30.29
N PRO A 597 -14.27 26.25 29.37
CA PRO A 597 -14.46 25.95 27.97
C PRO A 597 -13.21 25.28 27.38
N LEU A 598 -13.45 24.39 26.42
CA LEU A 598 -12.41 23.90 25.51
C LEU A 598 -11.77 25.09 24.76
N PRO A 599 -10.54 24.96 24.24
CA PRO A 599 -9.93 26.01 23.44
C PRO A 599 -10.82 26.30 22.22
N THR A 600 -11.39 27.50 22.19
CA THR A 600 -12.22 27.95 21.08
C THR A 600 -11.37 28.07 19.82
N VAL A 601 -11.47 27.06 18.96
CA VAL A 601 -11.80 27.34 17.55
C VAL A 601 -13.01 28.27 17.56
N ASP A 602 -13.08 29.24 16.66
CA ASP A 602 -14.29 30.04 16.49
C ASP A 602 -15.40 29.13 15.93
N GLU A 603 -16.10 28.44 16.84
CA GLU A 603 -17.39 27.80 16.59
C GLU A 603 -18.36 28.90 16.15
N LYS A 604 -18.43 29.11 14.82
CA LYS A 604 -19.74 29.30 14.21
C LYS A 604 -20.62 28.18 14.77
N GLU A 605 -21.78 28.54 15.31
CA GLU A 605 -22.86 27.55 15.43
C GLU A 605 -23.07 26.98 14.02
N PRO A 606 -22.96 25.65 13.81
CA PRO A 606 -23.10 25.07 12.48
C PRO A 606 -24.47 25.46 11.94
N LEU A 607 -24.52 25.84 10.67
CA LEU A 607 -25.76 26.26 10.03
C LEU A 607 -26.80 25.14 10.17
N GLU A 608 -27.98 25.44 10.74
CA GLU A 608 -29.07 24.46 10.89
C GLU A 608 -29.47 23.92 9.50
N LYS A 609 -28.94 22.74 9.15
CA LYS A 609 -29.22 22.08 7.88
C LYS A 609 -30.71 21.74 7.81
N THR A 610 -31.35 22.07 6.69
CA THR A 610 -32.81 21.95 6.58
C THR A 610 -33.32 20.52 6.57
N SER A 611 -32.47 19.57 6.15
CA SER A 611 -32.81 18.17 5.96
C SER A 611 -32.18 17.33 7.07
N SER A 612 -32.96 16.42 7.66
CA SER A 612 -32.50 15.55 8.75
C SER A 612 -31.85 14.27 8.22
N PRO A 613 -30.96 13.60 9.01
CA PRO A 613 -30.44 12.29 8.65
C PRO A 613 -31.52 11.24 8.40
N ILE A 614 -31.28 10.34 7.44
CA ILE A 614 -32.17 9.21 7.15
C ILE A 614 -32.14 8.22 8.33
N ALA A 615 -33.32 7.82 8.82
CA ALA A 615 -33.46 6.88 9.93
C ALA A 615 -33.19 5.42 9.50
N ASP A 616 -33.74 4.96 8.37
CA ASP A 616 -33.44 3.64 7.79
C ASP A 616 -32.91 3.77 6.35
N LEU A 617 -31.59 3.70 6.20
CA LEU A 617 -30.82 3.96 4.96
C LEU A 617 -30.42 2.65 4.26
N LEU A 618 -31.00 2.36 3.09
CA LEU A 618 -30.58 1.19 2.30
C LEU A 618 -29.35 1.51 1.43
N LEU A 619 -28.30 0.72 1.53
CA LEU A 619 -27.14 0.78 0.63
C LEU A 619 -27.40 -0.03 -0.63
N ILE A 620 -27.09 0.55 -1.80
CA ILE A 620 -27.23 -0.12 -3.10
C ILE A 620 -26.00 0.11 -3.98
N TYR A 621 -25.45 -0.99 -4.51
CA TYR A 621 -24.39 -0.94 -5.51
C TYR A 621 -24.97 -0.66 -6.91
N THR A 622 -24.33 0.26 -7.64
CA THR A 622 -24.73 0.68 -8.98
C THR A 622 -23.56 0.73 -9.96
N GLY A 623 -23.79 0.38 -11.23
CA GLY A 623 -22.76 0.41 -12.27
C GLY A 623 -23.09 -0.41 -13.53
N PRO A 624 -22.20 -0.41 -14.54
CA PRO A 624 -22.43 -0.99 -15.87
C PRO A 624 -22.31 -2.53 -15.93
N HIS A 625 -22.67 -3.23 -14.84
CA HIS A 625 -22.62 -4.69 -14.73
C HIS A 625 -24.00 -5.25 -14.42
N GLN A 626 -24.38 -6.34 -15.09
CA GLN A 626 -25.78 -6.83 -15.19
C GLN A 626 -26.50 -7.11 -13.85
N GLN A 627 -25.78 -7.25 -12.73
CA GLN A 627 -26.40 -7.44 -11.41
C GLN A 627 -26.70 -6.12 -10.67
N SER A 628 -26.02 -5.02 -11.03
CA SER A 628 -26.08 -3.71 -10.37
C SER A 628 -26.72 -2.61 -11.23
N GLU A 629 -27.42 -2.97 -12.32
CA GLU A 629 -28.38 -2.08 -12.97
C GLU A 629 -29.76 -2.22 -12.33
N TRP A 630 -30.25 -1.20 -11.63
CA TRP A 630 -31.58 -1.20 -11.02
C TRP A 630 -32.63 -0.59 -11.96
N ARG A 631 -33.82 -1.20 -11.98
CA ARG A 631 -35.00 -0.78 -12.73
C ARG A 631 -36.17 -0.51 -11.76
N SER A 632 -37.21 0.23 -12.16
CA SER A 632 -38.25 0.70 -11.23
C SER A 632 -38.99 -0.45 -10.50
N GLN A 633 -39.18 -1.57 -11.18
CA GLN A 633 -39.71 -2.83 -10.60
C GLN A 633 -38.83 -3.43 -9.49
N ASP A 634 -37.53 -3.14 -9.48
CA ASP A 634 -36.57 -3.61 -8.48
C ASP A 634 -36.59 -2.70 -7.23
N PHE A 635 -36.84 -1.41 -7.44
CA PHE A 635 -36.93 -0.39 -6.38
C PHE A 635 -38.25 -0.41 -5.63
N LEU A 636 -39.38 -0.66 -6.31
CA LEU A 636 -40.71 -0.65 -5.69
C LEU A 636 -40.80 -1.49 -4.39
N PRO A 637 -40.34 -2.77 -4.34
CA PRO A 637 -40.31 -3.58 -3.11
C PRO A 637 -39.24 -3.20 -2.07
N MET A 638 -38.41 -2.17 -2.34
CA MET A 638 -37.43 -1.61 -1.41
C MET A 638 -37.91 -0.27 -0.82
N ILE A 639 -38.67 0.55 -1.58
CA ILE A 639 -39.33 1.75 -1.04
C ILE A 639 -40.64 1.42 -0.31
N ALA A 640 -41.36 0.39 -0.77
CA ALA A 640 -42.63 -0.07 -0.24
C ALA A 640 -42.55 -1.55 0.14
N TYR A 641 -42.97 -1.89 1.35
CA TYR A 641 -42.97 -3.26 1.82
C TYR A 641 -44.08 -4.08 1.16
N ARG A 642 -43.69 -5.26 0.65
CA ARG A 642 -44.58 -6.22 0.03
C ARG A 642 -44.91 -7.37 0.98
N ASP A 643 -46.18 -7.55 1.28
CA ASP A 643 -46.62 -8.55 2.26
C ASP A 643 -46.65 -9.99 1.70
N LEU A 644 -47.01 -10.96 2.54
CA LEU A 644 -47.10 -12.38 2.19
C LEU A 644 -48.28 -12.73 1.25
N HIS A 645 -49.26 -11.85 1.10
CA HIS A 645 -50.31 -11.98 0.07
C HIS A 645 -49.82 -11.45 -1.29
N GLY A 646 -48.81 -10.57 -1.26
CA GLY A 646 -48.13 -10.00 -2.41
C GLY A 646 -48.52 -8.56 -2.72
N ASP A 647 -49.22 -7.90 -1.80
CA ASP A 647 -49.66 -6.51 -1.91
C ASP A 647 -48.64 -5.56 -1.27
N PHE A 648 -48.56 -4.30 -1.74
CA PHE A 648 -47.72 -3.27 -1.13
C PHE A 648 -48.52 -2.50 -0.08
N VAL A 649 -48.07 -2.50 1.17
CA VAL A 649 -48.92 -2.11 2.32
C VAL A 649 -48.37 -0.98 3.20
N ASP A 650 -47.07 -0.71 3.15
CA ASP A 650 -46.39 0.32 3.98
C ASP A 650 -45.08 0.76 3.30
N THR A 651 -44.43 1.84 3.75
CA THR A 651 -43.04 2.16 3.38
C THR A 651 -42.08 1.14 4.00
N PHE A 652 -40.90 0.94 3.40
CA PHE A 652 -39.88 0.02 3.93
C PHE A 652 -38.63 0.76 4.42
N PHE A 653 -37.78 1.26 3.52
CA PHE A 653 -36.64 2.13 3.86
C PHE A 653 -36.98 3.61 3.62
N ASP A 654 -36.50 4.51 4.48
CA ASP A 654 -36.80 5.94 4.39
C ASP A 654 -35.88 6.69 3.38
N GLY A 655 -34.80 6.07 2.92
CA GLY A 655 -33.90 6.63 1.91
C GLY A 655 -32.87 5.63 1.37
N MET A 656 -32.11 6.02 0.34
CA MET A 656 -31.11 5.15 -0.31
C MET A 656 -29.74 5.83 -0.51
N LEU A 657 -28.67 5.06 -0.27
CA LEU A 657 -27.29 5.42 -0.58
C LEU A 657 -26.81 4.71 -1.86
N PHE A 658 -26.57 5.49 -2.91
CA PHE A 658 -26.03 5.01 -4.18
C PHE A 658 -24.50 4.90 -4.13
N LEU A 659 -24.03 3.66 -4.04
CA LEU A 659 -22.61 3.29 -4.08
C LEU A 659 -22.17 2.95 -5.51
N PRO A 660 -20.92 3.26 -5.90
CA PRO A 660 -20.32 2.75 -7.12
C PRO A 660 -20.06 1.25 -7.01
N TYR A 661 -19.94 0.58 -8.15
CA TYR A 661 -19.56 -0.83 -8.19
C TYR A 661 -18.20 -1.07 -7.52
N ILE A 662 -18.07 -2.22 -6.85
CA ILE A 662 -16.85 -2.61 -6.12
C ILE A 662 -15.63 -2.46 -7.03
N SER A 663 -14.59 -1.78 -6.54
CA SER A 663 -13.36 -1.43 -7.27
C SER A 663 -13.51 -0.46 -8.46
N LEU A 664 -14.37 0.56 -8.34
CA LEU A 664 -14.33 1.75 -9.20
C LEU A 664 -12.91 2.36 -9.18
N PRO A 665 -12.17 2.40 -10.30
CA PRO A 665 -10.82 2.94 -10.29
C PRO A 665 -10.81 4.45 -10.04
N SER A 666 -9.91 4.94 -9.18
CA SER A 666 -9.70 6.38 -8.90
C SER A 666 -9.04 7.10 -10.07
N TYR A 667 -9.76 7.22 -11.19
CA TYR A 667 -9.37 7.87 -12.44
C TYR A 667 -10.54 8.70 -12.99
N GLU A 668 -10.23 9.85 -13.57
CA GLU A 668 -11.20 10.83 -14.10
C GLU A 668 -12.23 10.17 -15.05
N ALA A 669 -11.76 9.42 -16.04
CA ALA A 669 -12.62 8.74 -17.00
C ALA A 669 -13.52 7.65 -16.38
N SER A 670 -13.06 6.98 -15.32
CA SER A 670 -13.83 5.97 -14.59
C SER A 670 -14.94 6.62 -13.77
N TRP A 671 -14.63 7.72 -13.08
CA TRP A 671 -15.59 8.49 -12.29
C TRP A 671 -16.65 9.16 -13.18
N HIS A 672 -16.26 9.73 -14.32
CA HIS A 672 -17.20 10.28 -15.31
C HIS A 672 -18.14 9.19 -15.85
N SER A 673 -17.58 8.03 -16.22
CA SER A 673 -18.37 6.89 -16.72
C SER A 673 -19.29 6.26 -15.65
N TYR A 674 -19.00 6.43 -14.36
CA TYR A 674 -19.91 6.04 -13.28
C TYR A 674 -21.12 6.98 -13.22
N LEU A 675 -20.89 8.30 -13.21
CA LEU A 675 -21.97 9.30 -13.22
C LEU A 675 -22.87 9.16 -14.46
N ASP A 676 -22.30 8.86 -15.63
CA ASP A 676 -23.09 8.59 -16.85
C ASP A 676 -23.94 7.30 -16.76
N ASN A 677 -23.59 6.33 -15.91
CA ASN A 677 -24.45 5.18 -15.62
C ASN A 677 -25.54 5.52 -14.59
N LEU A 678 -25.17 6.31 -13.57
CA LEU A 678 -26.01 6.71 -12.44
C LEU A 678 -27.19 7.61 -12.86
N PHE A 679 -26.95 8.52 -13.81
CA PHE A 679 -27.96 9.45 -14.36
C PHE A 679 -28.61 8.97 -15.68
N ALA A 680 -28.49 7.69 -16.03
CA ALA A 680 -29.05 7.17 -17.28
C ALA A 680 -30.60 6.99 -17.22
N GLU A 681 -31.29 7.52 -18.24
CA GLU A 681 -32.75 7.63 -18.39
C GLU A 681 -33.59 6.35 -18.15
N ASP A 682 -33.00 5.16 -18.19
CA ASP A 682 -33.71 3.87 -18.11
C ASP A 682 -33.39 3.05 -16.83
N ARG A 683 -32.54 3.56 -15.92
CA ARG A 683 -31.99 2.82 -14.77
C ARG A 683 -31.63 3.73 -13.59
N GLN A 684 -31.09 3.15 -12.52
CA GLN A 684 -30.51 3.83 -11.36
C GLN A 684 -31.39 4.98 -10.81
N LEU A 685 -30.90 6.23 -10.73
CA LEU A 685 -31.66 7.36 -10.15
C LEU A 685 -33.00 7.61 -10.86
N LYS A 686 -33.02 7.61 -12.20
CA LYS A 686 -34.25 7.84 -12.96
C LYS A 686 -35.27 6.70 -12.75
N ALA A 687 -34.80 5.47 -12.63
CA ALA A 687 -35.65 4.34 -12.30
C ALA A 687 -36.20 4.38 -10.86
N LEU A 688 -35.45 4.91 -9.89
CA LEU A 688 -35.95 5.14 -8.52
C LEU A 688 -37.01 6.25 -8.51
N ASN A 689 -36.77 7.40 -9.17
CA ASN A 689 -37.75 8.47 -9.32
C ASN A 689 -39.10 7.94 -9.82
N ASP A 690 -39.06 7.11 -10.87
CA ASP A 690 -40.27 6.57 -11.49
C ASP A 690 -40.96 5.50 -10.60
N ALA A 691 -40.20 4.80 -9.75
CA ALA A 691 -40.75 3.89 -8.73
C ALA A 691 -41.42 4.66 -7.57
N VAL A 692 -40.84 5.77 -7.12
CA VAL A 692 -41.42 6.64 -6.09
C VAL A 692 -42.73 7.26 -6.59
N ALA A 693 -42.75 7.76 -7.83
CA ALA A 693 -43.98 8.23 -8.48
C ALA A 693 -45.05 7.13 -8.58
N GLN A 694 -44.66 5.89 -8.89
CA GLN A 694 -45.57 4.73 -8.88
C GLN A 694 -46.13 4.44 -7.48
N TRP A 695 -45.31 4.49 -6.43
CA TRP A 695 -45.74 4.27 -5.05
C TRP A 695 -46.69 5.35 -4.55
N GLN A 696 -46.36 6.64 -4.76
CA GLN A 696 -47.25 7.76 -4.43
C GLN A 696 -48.62 7.65 -5.11
N ALA A 697 -48.66 7.19 -6.37
CA ALA A 697 -49.89 6.93 -7.10
C ALA A 697 -50.72 5.75 -6.55
N ILE A 698 -50.10 4.80 -5.83
CA ILE A 698 -50.79 3.69 -5.15
C ILE A 698 -51.39 4.17 -3.82
N VAL A 699 -50.63 4.88 -2.98
CA VAL A 699 -51.09 5.34 -1.65
C VAL A 699 -51.97 6.60 -1.69
N GLY A 700 -52.02 7.31 -2.82
CA GLY A 700 -52.89 8.47 -3.01
C GLY A 700 -52.49 9.71 -2.20
N ALA A 701 -51.25 9.75 -1.69
CA ALA A 701 -50.72 10.81 -0.86
C ALA A 701 -49.44 11.40 -1.48
N ASN A 702 -49.33 12.73 -1.47
CA ASN A 702 -48.07 13.41 -1.76
C ASN A 702 -47.16 13.29 -0.53
N GLN A 703 -46.37 12.22 -0.49
CA GLN A 703 -45.45 11.88 0.62
C GLN A 703 -44.22 12.79 0.70
N GLY A 704 -44.04 13.73 -0.24
CA GLY A 704 -42.81 14.50 -0.42
C GLY A 704 -41.80 13.78 -1.31
N THR A 705 -40.61 14.35 -1.39
CA THR A 705 -39.43 13.81 -2.07
C THR A 705 -38.87 12.60 -1.33
N TYR A 706 -38.32 11.61 -2.06
CA TYR A 706 -37.61 10.48 -1.46
C TYR A 706 -36.12 10.83 -1.26
N PRO A 707 -35.59 10.77 -0.03
CA PRO A 707 -34.19 11.07 0.28
C PRO A 707 -33.17 10.16 -0.43
N VAL A 708 -32.17 10.79 -1.04
CA VAL A 708 -31.05 10.14 -1.72
C VAL A 708 -29.72 10.67 -1.18
N VAL A 709 -28.79 9.75 -0.92
CA VAL A 709 -27.37 10.02 -0.67
C VAL A 709 -26.55 9.41 -1.80
N ILE A 710 -25.51 10.09 -2.27
CA ILE A 710 -24.63 9.57 -3.33
C ILE A 710 -23.18 9.53 -2.81
N ALA A 711 -22.44 8.47 -3.16
CA ALA A 711 -21.02 8.36 -2.83
C ALA A 711 -20.16 9.42 -3.53
N LEU A 712 -19.25 10.03 -2.76
CA LEU A 712 -18.01 10.65 -3.18
C LEU A 712 -16.92 9.55 -3.19
N PRO A 713 -16.46 9.10 -4.38
CA PRO A 713 -15.46 8.06 -4.47
C PRO A 713 -14.11 8.49 -3.89
N TYR A 714 -13.36 7.53 -3.35
CA TYR A 714 -12.11 7.81 -2.67
C TYR A 714 -10.96 8.02 -3.68
N PRO A 715 -10.22 9.17 -3.63
CA PRO A 715 -9.04 9.38 -4.47
C PRO A 715 -7.85 8.62 -3.87
N GLU A 716 -7.72 7.35 -4.24
CA GLU A 716 -6.72 6.42 -3.71
C GLU A 716 -5.30 6.76 -4.23
N ARG A 717 -4.30 6.81 -3.33
CA ARG A 717 -2.96 7.32 -3.63
C ARG A 717 -2.03 6.36 -4.37
N VAL A 718 -2.10 5.05 -4.17
CA VAL A 718 -1.09 4.09 -4.64
C VAL A 718 -1.35 3.70 -6.09
N GLN A 719 -2.57 3.27 -6.40
CA GLN A 719 -3.03 2.76 -7.69
C GLN A 719 -3.76 3.83 -8.52
N GLY A 720 -4.42 4.81 -7.88
CA GLY A 720 -5.19 5.87 -8.56
C GLY A 720 -4.38 6.86 -9.42
N GLN A 721 -5.10 7.78 -10.07
CA GLN A 721 -4.57 8.86 -10.92
C GLN A 721 -3.87 9.96 -10.10
N TRP A 722 -4.55 10.44 -9.06
CA TRP A 722 -4.17 11.62 -8.27
C TRP A 722 -3.28 11.22 -7.10
N LYS A 723 -2.12 11.88 -6.93
CA LYS A 723 -1.06 11.41 -6.01
C LYS A 723 -0.81 12.33 -4.83
N SER A 724 -0.79 13.64 -5.08
CA SER A 724 -0.62 14.68 -4.07
C SER A 724 -1.95 15.10 -3.45
N LEU A 725 -1.90 15.68 -2.23
CA LEU A 725 -3.08 16.25 -1.56
C LEU A 725 -3.89 17.18 -2.47
N ASP A 726 -3.21 18.07 -3.20
CA ASP A 726 -3.86 19.06 -4.07
C ASP A 726 -4.58 18.40 -5.25
N GLU A 727 -3.95 17.43 -5.93
CA GLU A 727 -4.60 16.66 -7.00
C GLU A 727 -5.82 15.86 -6.49
N ARG A 728 -5.75 15.31 -5.27
CA ARG A 728 -6.86 14.56 -4.64
C ARG A 728 -8.02 15.50 -4.28
N ARG A 729 -7.73 16.70 -3.75
CA ARG A 729 -8.70 17.75 -3.47
C ARG A 729 -9.44 18.16 -4.73
N ASP A 730 -8.69 18.56 -5.76
CA ASP A 730 -9.23 19.00 -7.05
C ASP A 730 -10.10 17.90 -7.69
N ALA A 731 -9.72 16.62 -7.56
CA ALA A 731 -10.49 15.49 -8.07
C ALA A 731 -11.86 15.32 -7.38
N ILE A 732 -11.92 15.40 -6.05
CA ILE A 732 -13.20 15.25 -5.33
C ILE A 732 -14.10 16.46 -5.60
N TYR A 733 -13.54 17.68 -5.63
CA TYR A 733 -14.31 18.89 -5.94
C TYR A 733 -14.89 18.85 -7.36
N TRP A 734 -14.08 18.51 -8.36
CA TRP A 734 -14.54 18.29 -9.74
C TRP A 734 -15.66 17.25 -9.82
N TYR A 735 -15.52 16.12 -9.13
CA TYR A 735 -16.56 15.08 -9.11
C TYR A 735 -17.86 15.57 -8.46
N LYS A 736 -17.77 16.32 -7.36
CA LYS A 736 -18.92 16.90 -6.66
C LYS A 736 -19.66 17.91 -7.55
N GLU A 737 -18.92 18.83 -8.18
CA GLU A 737 -19.47 19.82 -9.11
C GLU A 737 -20.18 19.14 -10.29
N LEU A 738 -19.56 18.12 -10.90
CA LEU A 738 -20.13 17.36 -12.02
C LEU A 738 -21.36 16.53 -11.61
N LEU A 739 -21.40 16.02 -10.38
CA LEU A 739 -22.56 15.34 -9.80
C LEU A 739 -23.72 16.32 -9.60
N GLN A 740 -23.45 17.52 -9.07
CA GLN A 740 -24.44 18.57 -8.86
C GLN A 740 -24.96 19.16 -10.18
N GLU A 741 -24.09 19.33 -11.18
CA GLU A 741 -24.46 19.69 -12.55
C GLU A 741 -25.44 18.66 -13.12
N LYS A 742 -25.05 17.38 -13.19
CA LYS A 742 -25.91 16.30 -13.71
C LYS A 742 -27.22 16.14 -12.93
N TRP A 743 -27.21 16.33 -11.61
CA TRP A 743 -28.44 16.35 -10.81
C TRP A 743 -29.36 17.51 -11.22
N SER A 744 -28.82 18.72 -11.38
CA SER A 744 -29.61 19.91 -11.76
C SER A 744 -30.18 19.87 -13.18
N GLU A 745 -29.53 19.15 -14.10
CA GLU A 745 -30.03 18.92 -15.46
C GLU A 745 -31.06 17.77 -15.54
N SER A 746 -31.13 16.90 -14.51
CA SER A 746 -31.96 15.70 -14.51
C SER A 746 -33.38 15.93 -13.97
N GLN A 747 -34.38 15.34 -14.62
CA GLN A 747 -35.79 15.44 -14.21
C GLN A 747 -36.12 14.41 -13.12
N LEU A 748 -35.63 14.67 -11.90
CA LEU A 748 -35.76 13.81 -10.72
C LEU A 748 -36.77 14.37 -9.70
N ASP A 749 -37.91 14.88 -10.17
CA ASP A 749 -38.94 15.62 -9.40
C ASP A 749 -39.45 14.92 -8.12
N ASN A 750 -39.24 13.61 -7.98
CA ASN A 750 -39.69 12.80 -6.84
C ASN A 750 -38.57 12.46 -5.84
N LEU A 751 -37.33 12.91 -6.10
CA LEU A 751 -36.14 12.62 -5.27
C LEU A 751 -35.52 13.90 -4.71
N GLU A 752 -34.80 13.78 -3.60
CA GLU A 752 -34.03 14.87 -3.00
C GLU A 752 -32.62 14.40 -2.67
N LEU A 753 -31.60 15.06 -3.24
CA LEU A 753 -30.22 14.87 -2.85
C LEU A 753 -29.99 15.57 -1.51
N ILE A 754 -30.15 14.83 -0.42
CA ILE A 754 -30.01 15.39 0.95
C ILE A 754 -28.56 15.45 1.43
N GLY A 755 -27.64 14.76 0.74
CA GLY A 755 -26.28 14.60 1.22
C GLY A 755 -25.40 13.71 0.36
N LEU A 756 -24.12 13.63 0.73
CA LEU A 756 -23.10 12.83 0.08
C LEU A 756 -22.37 11.94 1.10
N TYR A 757 -21.86 10.80 0.63
CA TYR A 757 -21.21 9.77 1.44
C TYR A 757 -19.71 9.67 1.12
N TRP A 758 -18.84 9.70 2.14
CA TRP A 758 -17.41 9.48 1.96
C TRP A 758 -17.08 7.98 1.87
N GLU A 759 -16.64 7.52 0.69
CA GLU A 759 -16.34 6.10 0.42
C GLU A 759 -15.18 5.53 1.27
N GLY A 760 -14.28 6.37 1.79
CA GLY A 760 -13.16 5.92 2.60
C GLY A 760 -13.58 5.53 4.02
N GLU A 761 -13.85 4.23 4.26
CA GLU A 761 -14.27 3.64 5.54
C GLU A 761 -13.31 3.86 6.74
N ALA A 762 -12.16 4.51 6.54
CA ALA A 762 -11.18 4.85 7.56
C ALA A 762 -10.41 6.13 7.20
N ILE A 763 -10.06 6.94 8.21
CA ILE A 763 -9.19 8.12 8.06
C ILE A 763 -7.81 7.76 8.59
N TYR A 764 -6.88 7.43 7.69
CA TYR A 764 -5.57 6.86 8.04
C TYR A 764 -4.54 7.93 8.46
N ASP A 765 -4.56 9.09 7.82
CA ASP A 765 -3.55 10.14 8.01
C ASP A 765 -4.12 11.56 8.04
N SER A 766 -3.24 12.55 8.21
CA SER A 766 -3.59 13.96 8.35
C SER A 766 -4.00 14.63 7.03
N GLU A 767 -3.61 14.09 5.87
CA GLU A 767 -4.07 14.55 4.56
C GLU A 767 -5.51 14.07 4.29
N ASP A 768 -5.82 12.80 4.58
CA ASP A 768 -7.19 12.28 4.49
C ASP A 768 -8.13 13.05 5.42
N ALA A 769 -7.69 13.32 6.66
CA ALA A 769 -8.43 14.16 7.60
C ALA A 769 -8.67 15.58 7.06
N SER A 770 -7.68 16.16 6.37
CA SER A 770 -7.81 17.50 5.75
C SER A 770 -8.81 17.50 4.59
N LEU A 771 -8.75 16.50 3.69
CA LEU A 771 -9.70 16.37 2.57
C LEU A 771 -11.14 16.26 3.05
N VAL A 772 -11.38 15.48 4.11
CA VAL A 772 -12.70 15.31 4.71
C VAL A 772 -13.17 16.60 5.40
N GLN A 773 -12.30 17.29 6.16
CA GLN A 773 -12.65 18.57 6.81
C GLN A 773 -12.99 19.67 5.80
N GLU A 774 -12.22 19.80 4.71
CA GLU A 774 -12.52 20.79 3.67
C GLU A 774 -13.82 20.45 2.91
N MET A 775 -14.08 19.16 2.62
CA MET A 775 -15.35 18.72 2.02
C MET A 775 -16.54 19.00 2.94
N ALA A 776 -16.42 18.71 4.24
CA ALA A 776 -17.47 18.97 5.22
C ALA A 776 -17.90 20.45 5.23
N GLN A 777 -16.93 21.39 5.16
CA GLN A 777 -17.23 22.82 5.07
C GLN A 777 -18.01 23.16 3.79
N GLN A 778 -17.63 22.60 2.63
CA GLN A 778 -18.38 22.84 1.39
C GLN A 778 -19.81 22.31 1.45
N LEU A 779 -20.01 21.13 2.04
CA LEU A 779 -21.35 20.55 2.19
C LEU A 779 -22.20 21.32 3.23
N GLU A 780 -21.59 21.93 4.24
CA GLU A 780 -22.29 22.89 5.12
C GLU A 780 -22.74 24.14 4.34
N GLU A 781 -21.86 24.75 3.54
CA GLU A 781 -22.18 25.92 2.71
C GLU A 781 -23.24 25.61 1.61
N GLU A 782 -23.37 24.34 1.21
CA GLU A 782 -24.34 23.83 0.24
C GLU A 782 -25.60 23.21 0.87
N ASN A 783 -25.73 23.21 2.22
CA ASN A 783 -26.85 22.63 2.97
C ASN A 783 -27.06 21.11 2.67
N LEU A 784 -25.96 20.40 2.43
CA LEU A 784 -25.92 18.94 2.24
C LEU A 784 -25.38 18.26 3.51
N LEU A 785 -25.96 17.11 3.85
CA LEU A 785 -25.47 16.24 4.91
C LEU A 785 -24.26 15.43 4.43
N PHE A 786 -23.28 15.22 5.30
CA PHE A 786 -22.07 14.45 5.02
C PHE A 786 -22.09 13.15 5.82
N TYR A 787 -22.11 12.04 5.09
CA TYR A 787 -22.31 10.68 5.59
C TYR A 787 -21.01 9.88 5.62
N TRP A 788 -20.85 9.00 6.61
CA TRP A 788 -19.72 8.08 6.71
C TRP A 788 -20.14 6.72 7.31
N ILE A 789 -19.49 5.65 6.87
CA ILE A 789 -19.78 4.26 7.27
C ILE A 789 -18.45 3.58 7.61
N PRO A 790 -17.87 3.87 8.79
CA PRO A 790 -16.63 3.26 9.23
C PRO A 790 -16.80 1.81 9.68
N TYR A 791 -15.80 0.99 9.34
CA TYR A 791 -15.69 -0.38 9.86
C TYR A 791 -15.41 -0.42 11.38
N TYR A 792 -15.51 -1.59 11.99
CA TYR A 792 -15.42 -1.74 13.45
C TYR A 792 -14.08 -1.21 14.03
N GLU A 793 -14.16 -0.21 14.90
CA GLU A 793 -13.02 0.56 15.45
C GLU A 793 -12.11 1.21 14.37
N ALA A 794 -12.65 1.65 13.23
CA ALA A 794 -11.84 2.27 12.17
C ALA A 794 -10.97 3.48 12.62
N PRO A 795 -9.77 3.66 12.02
CA PRO A 795 -9.00 4.90 12.11
C PRO A 795 -9.86 6.14 11.92
N GLY A 796 -9.71 7.11 12.83
CA GLY A 796 -10.49 8.34 12.84
C GLY A 796 -11.88 8.27 13.48
N LEU A 797 -12.46 7.09 13.75
CA LEU A 797 -13.84 6.94 14.27
C LEU A 797 -14.14 7.84 15.48
N LYS A 798 -13.22 7.90 16.44
CA LYS A 798 -13.34 8.71 17.68
C LYS A 798 -13.44 10.23 17.42
N ASN A 799 -13.00 10.68 16.25
CA ASN A 799 -12.84 12.08 15.87
C ASN A 799 -13.92 12.58 14.89
N TRP A 800 -14.91 11.74 14.53
CA TRP A 800 -15.84 12.01 13.41
C TRP A 800 -16.46 13.42 13.38
N ARG A 801 -16.89 13.93 14.55
CA ARG A 801 -17.45 15.29 14.69
C ARG A 801 -16.44 16.38 14.32
N SER A 802 -15.17 16.20 14.67
CA SER A 802 -14.10 17.13 14.31
C SER A 802 -13.66 17.03 12.85
N TYR A 803 -14.11 16.00 12.12
CA TYR A 803 -13.98 15.91 10.66
C TYR A 803 -15.20 16.51 9.93
N GLY A 804 -16.28 16.87 10.65
CA GLY A 804 -17.45 17.54 10.08
C GLY A 804 -18.46 16.62 9.39
N PHE A 805 -18.44 15.31 9.66
CA PHE A 805 -19.55 14.43 9.28
C PHE A 805 -20.81 14.77 10.11
N ASP A 806 -21.99 14.73 9.48
CA ASP A 806 -23.27 14.93 10.16
C ASP A 806 -23.86 13.61 10.67
N GLN A 807 -23.73 12.53 9.87
CA GLN A 807 -24.28 11.21 10.18
C GLN A 807 -23.23 10.12 9.91
N VAL A 808 -23.05 9.24 10.89
CA VAL A 808 -22.09 8.13 10.84
C VAL A 808 -22.81 6.83 11.18
N PHE A 809 -22.48 5.73 10.51
CA PHE A 809 -22.98 4.38 10.85
C PHE A 809 -21.81 3.43 11.10
N LEU A 810 -21.67 2.91 12.33
CA LEU A 810 -20.61 1.95 12.65
C LEU A 810 -21.00 0.55 12.11
N GLN A 811 -20.13 -0.04 11.29
CA GLN A 811 -20.28 -1.44 10.90
C GLN A 811 -19.79 -2.36 12.03
N PRO A 812 -20.57 -3.36 12.47
CA PRO A 812 -20.10 -4.33 13.47
C PRO A 812 -19.00 -5.28 12.96
N ASN A 813 -18.96 -5.50 11.64
CA ASN A 813 -18.21 -6.56 10.93
C ASN A 813 -18.49 -7.98 11.46
N TYR A 814 -19.63 -8.16 12.11
CA TYR A 814 -20.06 -9.41 12.72
C TYR A 814 -20.53 -10.42 11.68
N TYR A 815 -21.20 -9.98 10.61
CA TYR A 815 -21.63 -10.88 9.54
C TYR A 815 -20.42 -11.34 8.69
N PHE A 816 -19.35 -10.54 8.64
CA PHE A 816 -18.17 -10.81 7.81
C PHE A 816 -17.06 -11.59 8.54
N ASP A 817 -16.67 -11.20 9.76
CA ASP A 817 -15.66 -11.93 10.56
C ASP A 817 -16.29 -13.09 11.34
N LEU A 818 -16.20 -14.30 10.77
CA LEU A 818 -16.71 -15.53 11.39
C LEU A 818 -16.12 -15.86 12.77
N ASN A 819 -14.98 -15.28 13.14
CA ASN A 819 -14.37 -15.46 14.46
C ASN A 819 -15.06 -14.62 15.55
N THR A 820 -15.95 -13.69 15.18
CA THR A 820 -16.71 -12.89 16.15
C THR A 820 -17.91 -13.65 16.71
N THR A 821 -18.23 -13.36 17.98
CA THR A 821 -19.44 -13.81 18.68
C THR A 821 -20.45 -12.66 18.79
N THR A 822 -21.70 -12.92 19.17
CA THR A 822 -22.74 -11.88 19.30
C THR A 822 -22.37 -10.71 20.21
N ARG A 823 -21.42 -10.91 21.15
CA ARG A 823 -20.77 -9.84 21.94
C ARG A 823 -20.17 -8.71 21.08
N ARG A 824 -19.80 -8.99 19.82
CA ARG A 824 -19.38 -7.95 18.87
C ARG A 824 -20.49 -6.93 18.61
N LEU A 825 -21.74 -7.38 18.56
CA LEU A 825 -22.92 -6.54 18.37
C LEU A 825 -23.20 -5.70 19.63
N ASP A 826 -23.10 -6.31 20.82
CA ASP A 826 -23.18 -5.58 22.10
C ASP A 826 -22.10 -4.48 22.20
N ASN A 827 -20.85 -4.83 21.86
CA ASN A 827 -19.75 -3.87 21.84
C ASN A 827 -19.98 -2.75 20.81
N ALA A 828 -20.45 -3.08 19.59
CA ALA A 828 -20.74 -2.11 18.54
C ALA A 828 -21.87 -1.14 18.96
N ARG A 829 -22.96 -1.66 19.53
CA ARG A 829 -24.04 -0.87 20.14
C ARG A 829 -23.48 0.12 21.17
N GLN A 830 -22.65 -0.37 22.08
CA GLN A 830 -22.07 0.47 23.13
C GLN A 830 -21.09 1.53 22.57
N ILE A 831 -20.37 1.26 21.47
CA ILE A 831 -19.59 2.30 20.78
C ILE A 831 -20.51 3.35 20.14
N ALA A 832 -21.60 2.91 19.49
CA ALA A 832 -22.58 3.78 18.85
C ALA A 832 -23.25 4.73 19.87
N ASP A 833 -23.68 4.19 21.02
CA ASP A 833 -24.24 4.95 22.14
C ASP A 833 -23.29 6.05 22.65
N ASN A 834 -22.02 5.69 22.87
CA ASN A 834 -21.01 6.59 23.45
C ASN A 834 -20.57 7.71 22.50
N LEU A 835 -20.65 7.48 21.18
CA LEU A 835 -20.30 8.48 20.16
C LEU A 835 -21.51 9.27 19.65
N GLY A 836 -22.73 8.77 19.87
CA GLY A 836 -23.98 9.30 19.32
C GLY A 836 -24.01 9.14 17.80
N ILE A 837 -23.85 7.90 17.32
CA ILE A 837 -23.83 7.52 15.89
C ILE A 837 -24.79 6.35 15.62
N GLY A 838 -25.07 6.10 14.35
CA GLY A 838 -25.86 4.95 13.91
C GLY A 838 -25.07 3.63 13.86
N LEU A 839 -25.76 2.57 13.43
CA LEU A 839 -25.20 1.24 13.18
C LEU A 839 -25.51 0.78 11.75
N GLU A 840 -24.65 -0.05 11.17
CA GLU A 840 -24.98 -0.83 9.97
C GLU A 840 -25.47 -2.24 10.32
N ILE A 841 -26.50 -2.70 9.61
CA ILE A 841 -26.98 -4.09 9.61
C ILE A 841 -26.44 -4.78 8.35
N GLU A 842 -25.69 -5.86 8.53
CA GLU A 842 -24.83 -6.47 7.53
C GLU A 842 -25.40 -7.77 6.95
N GLY A 843 -25.47 -7.89 5.61
CA GLY A 843 -25.84 -9.13 4.89
C GLY A 843 -25.39 -9.16 3.42
N ASP A 844 -25.37 -10.34 2.78
CA ASP A 844 -25.04 -10.51 1.35
C ASP A 844 -25.61 -11.81 0.76
N GLU A 845 -25.20 -12.23 -0.45
CA GLU A 845 -25.68 -13.46 -1.09
C GLU A 845 -25.36 -14.77 -0.34
N ARG A 846 -24.55 -14.75 0.73
CA ARG A 846 -24.27 -15.95 1.52
C ARG A 846 -25.51 -16.43 2.27
N PHE A 847 -26.34 -15.54 2.82
CA PHE A 847 -27.61 -15.96 3.45
C PHE A 847 -28.57 -16.64 2.46
N MET A 848 -28.45 -16.39 1.15
CA MET A 848 -29.28 -17.07 0.14
C MET A 848 -28.99 -18.59 0.06
N ASN A 849 -27.81 -19.02 0.51
CA ASN A 849 -27.26 -20.37 0.26
C ASN A 849 -26.84 -21.12 1.54
N TYR A 850 -26.50 -20.39 2.61
CA TYR A 850 -25.87 -20.93 3.81
C TYR A 850 -26.64 -20.51 5.07
N ALA A 851 -26.97 -21.47 5.93
CA ALA A 851 -27.85 -21.25 7.09
C ALA A 851 -27.15 -20.50 8.24
N ASP A 852 -25.85 -20.69 8.43
CA ASP A 852 -25.04 -19.92 9.37
C ASP A 852 -25.02 -18.42 9.03
N PHE A 853 -25.07 -18.06 7.75
CA PHE A 853 -25.23 -16.66 7.34
C PHE A 853 -26.67 -16.14 7.48
N GLN A 854 -27.68 -17.01 7.45
CA GLN A 854 -29.05 -16.63 7.82
C GLN A 854 -29.12 -16.34 9.33
N ASP A 855 -28.54 -17.23 10.15
CA ASP A 855 -28.49 -17.06 11.60
C ASP A 855 -27.70 -15.79 11.99
N ARG A 856 -26.50 -15.55 11.43
CA ARG A 856 -25.73 -14.31 11.68
C ARG A 856 -26.42 -13.03 11.21
N TYR A 857 -27.31 -13.11 10.21
CA TYR A 857 -28.16 -11.98 9.84
C TYR A 857 -29.24 -11.74 10.90
N LEU A 858 -29.88 -12.81 11.37
CA LEU A 858 -30.97 -12.74 12.36
C LEU A 858 -30.47 -12.42 13.79
N ASP A 859 -29.23 -12.76 14.15
CA ASP A 859 -28.58 -12.33 15.39
C ASP A 859 -28.48 -10.80 15.51
N GLN A 860 -28.36 -10.07 14.39
CA GLN A 860 -28.36 -8.61 14.37
C GLN A 860 -29.76 -8.03 14.62
N LEU A 861 -30.80 -8.64 14.03
CA LEU A 861 -32.19 -8.28 14.28
C LEU A 861 -32.71 -8.77 15.64
N ALA A 862 -31.99 -9.68 16.31
CA ALA A 862 -32.30 -10.12 17.67
C ALA A 862 -31.87 -9.09 18.74
N LEU A 863 -31.04 -8.09 18.39
CA LEU A 863 -30.82 -6.94 19.26
C LEU A 863 -32.06 -6.04 19.28
N PRO A 864 -32.47 -5.54 20.47
CA PRO A 864 -33.52 -4.52 20.56
C PRO A 864 -33.16 -3.29 19.74
N ARG A 865 -34.07 -2.92 18.83
CA ARG A 865 -33.97 -1.68 18.05
C ARG A 865 -34.15 -0.47 18.96
N ASP A 866 -33.36 0.57 18.71
CA ASP A 866 -33.44 1.84 19.42
C ASP A 866 -33.82 2.95 18.43
N SER A 867 -34.97 3.59 18.64
CA SER A 867 -35.46 4.67 17.79
C SER A 867 -34.74 6.01 17.99
N SER A 868 -33.74 6.09 18.88
CA SER A 868 -32.89 7.28 19.06
C SER A 868 -31.64 7.33 18.17
N ILE A 869 -31.34 6.25 17.43
CA ILE A 869 -30.29 6.24 16.41
C ILE A 869 -30.82 5.83 15.03
N SER A 870 -30.07 6.18 14.00
CA SER A 870 -30.33 5.75 12.62
C SER A 870 -29.61 4.44 12.30
N TYR A 871 -30.12 3.69 11.32
CA TYR A 871 -29.55 2.44 10.84
C TYR A 871 -29.27 2.47 9.33
N ALA A 872 -28.10 1.96 8.94
CA ALA A 872 -27.73 1.65 7.57
C ALA A 872 -27.95 0.15 7.31
N TYR A 873 -28.21 -0.23 6.06
CA TYR A 873 -28.47 -1.62 5.68
C TYR A 873 -27.66 -2.04 4.47
N TYR A 874 -26.68 -2.91 4.71
CA TYR A 874 -25.85 -3.51 3.68
C TYR A 874 -26.43 -4.86 3.25
N PHE A 875 -26.69 -5.01 1.95
CA PHE A 875 -27.14 -6.27 1.35
C PHE A 875 -26.34 -6.67 0.10
N GLY A 876 -25.19 -6.04 -0.15
CA GLY A 876 -24.51 -6.12 -1.45
C GLY A 876 -25.42 -5.64 -2.58
N SER A 877 -25.43 -6.36 -3.72
CA SER A 877 -26.27 -5.99 -4.88
C SER A 877 -27.52 -6.86 -4.99
N LYS A 878 -28.68 -6.26 -4.69
CA LYS A 878 -30.04 -6.84 -4.82
C LYS A 878 -30.32 -8.11 -3.97
N ASN A 879 -29.53 -8.47 -2.97
CA ASN A 879 -29.76 -9.74 -2.25
C ASN A 879 -31.05 -9.74 -1.40
N LEU A 880 -31.44 -8.61 -0.80
CA LEU A 880 -32.75 -8.47 -0.13
C LEU A 880 -33.93 -8.61 -1.11
N LEU A 881 -33.80 -8.07 -2.34
CA LEU A 881 -34.77 -8.24 -3.41
C LEU A 881 -34.87 -9.71 -3.86
N ARG A 882 -33.73 -10.41 -3.96
CA ARG A 882 -33.68 -11.85 -4.24
C ARG A 882 -34.32 -12.68 -3.13
N ALA A 883 -34.18 -12.27 -1.87
CA ALA A 883 -34.86 -12.89 -0.73
C ALA A 883 -36.39 -12.79 -0.85
N MET A 884 -36.93 -11.61 -1.19
CA MET A 884 -38.37 -11.44 -1.42
C MET A 884 -38.93 -12.38 -2.51
N TYR A 885 -38.14 -12.68 -3.56
CA TYR A 885 -38.53 -13.61 -4.62
C TYR A 885 -38.07 -15.07 -4.39
N SER A 886 -37.52 -15.39 -3.23
CA SER A 886 -36.96 -16.72 -2.96
C SER A 886 -38.05 -17.77 -2.72
N GLY A 887 -37.89 -18.95 -3.35
CA GLY A 887 -38.70 -20.14 -3.05
C GLY A 887 -38.26 -20.90 -1.79
N ASN A 888 -37.16 -20.48 -1.15
CA ASN A 888 -36.72 -21.03 0.14
C ASN A 888 -37.34 -20.18 1.27
N SER A 889 -38.10 -20.81 2.16
CA SER A 889 -38.82 -20.16 3.27
C SER A 889 -37.94 -19.36 4.21
N ASP A 890 -36.75 -19.84 4.53
CA ASP A 890 -35.87 -19.23 5.52
C ASP A 890 -35.15 -18.01 4.94
N VAL A 891 -34.77 -18.10 3.66
CA VAL A 891 -34.28 -16.96 2.87
C VAL A 891 -35.38 -15.93 2.65
N HIS A 892 -36.61 -16.36 2.35
CA HIS A 892 -37.75 -15.47 2.14
C HIS A 892 -38.12 -14.72 3.44
N ARG A 893 -38.03 -15.40 4.58
CA ARG A 893 -38.28 -14.84 5.92
C ARG A 893 -37.39 -13.62 6.23
N ILE A 894 -36.15 -13.57 5.72
CA ILE A 894 -35.24 -12.42 5.92
C ILE A 894 -35.89 -11.10 5.50
N TYR A 895 -36.48 -11.03 4.30
CA TYR A 895 -37.15 -9.82 3.80
C TYR A 895 -38.24 -9.32 4.76
N HIS A 896 -39.05 -10.23 5.29
CA HIS A 896 -40.14 -9.91 6.20
C HIS A 896 -39.63 -9.56 7.62
N GLN A 897 -38.57 -10.21 8.11
CA GLN A 897 -37.99 -9.89 9.43
C GLN A 897 -37.24 -8.56 9.42
N THR A 898 -36.55 -8.18 8.35
CA THR A 898 -35.95 -6.83 8.21
C THR A 898 -37.04 -5.75 8.31
N TYR A 899 -38.17 -5.93 7.62
CA TYR A 899 -39.31 -5.01 7.71
C TYR A 899 -39.92 -4.97 9.11
N GLN A 900 -40.17 -6.14 9.71
CA GLN A 900 -40.74 -6.21 11.06
C GLN A 900 -39.85 -5.47 12.06
N TRP A 901 -38.55 -5.72 12.06
CA TRP A 901 -37.60 -5.05 12.95
C TRP A 901 -37.56 -3.52 12.76
N ILE A 902 -37.62 -3.03 11.52
CA ILE A 902 -37.72 -1.58 11.20
C ILE A 902 -38.97 -0.93 11.81
N LYS A 903 -40.08 -1.67 11.88
CA LYS A 903 -41.39 -1.15 12.31
C LYS A 903 -41.71 -1.43 13.79
N GLU A 904 -41.06 -2.43 14.40
CA GLU A 904 -41.18 -2.78 15.82
C GLU A 904 -40.72 -1.65 16.79
N SER A 905 -40.12 -0.57 16.29
CA SER A 905 -39.83 0.65 17.05
C SER A 905 -40.65 1.89 16.62
N ARG A 906 -41.72 1.73 15.82
CA ARG A 906 -42.57 2.83 15.31
C ARG A 906 -44.01 2.86 15.86
N ASP A 907 -44.44 1.82 16.59
CA ASP A 907 -45.75 1.68 17.27
C ASP A 907 -45.61 1.57 18.81
#